data_AF-A0A8H5BJ17-F1
#
_entry.id   AF-A0A8H5BJ17-F1
#
_cell.length_a   1.000
_cell.length_b   1.000
_cell.length_c   1.000
_cell.angle_alpha   90.00
_cell.angle_beta   90.00
_cell.angle_gamma   90.00
#
_symmetry.space_group_name_H-M   'P 1'
#
loop_
_entity.id
_entity.type
_entity.pdbx_description
1 polymer ?
#
loop_
_entity_poly.entity_id
_entity_poly.type
_entity_poly.pdbx_seq_one_letter_code
_entity_poly.pdbx_strand_id
1 'polypeptide(L)'
;MGHSSKEVATLDNAPISEILDGAKRGSTVHLAQLRNRTLKNYTLEFMEVFLLYLQVPEPGFQPTRHQVECAEISFFALLEVVRGSQEYDESLADATGERLATAFKGILCWICCILNLRPDMWPLTLVHELPTNKVQVHDAVASLLLVLCQVHPSVHNIAVTDNFFIELCLMWWVATDQGEPLLYPTGHRNNPTDKDGEGRDLIICLMELAIQANPKGMATCIKSERICTPQLFYLKAARRMVLLSRINQLKHLSHYPNITAENYNLRCMGVLTDNVTIPDPALYEVMMETRIPELYMEALEMISSRSWLASSDYHKKKCFGEILHISQTVIAWTAMRASHVVSTTRGVVEKGLVRLLGNTMCVADEQQNKPWEFIFQVLVSLSTSPKIIALLDPVFTQYIYPKLHSLAEKNVAKGLVTPAISTLKAFASYLDKKTRIRICDNLDHRARTGAVAQGRRPQKEMTCSTCHSVVYCSKKCQREDWEARHRDECHAMAREYLETKRAGTRYWHNTRSFQLTILRRLYEPSSFMWNTSSRPFHNDYQGRRLVITLDAADISDPTTLDVLDDYVKNTTPLLAPHLLKRFNQFVERFKADSPPRSKLALARGIGKDKGTMGLVNGTFFFGDKEVNVVTMFKKSKNTGDPFCNFDVENSMVYTCSHRDRYGTHGGRDGHMERNLKLLYGPNVRELDMFMRSQRRNSS
;
A
#
# COMPACT_ATOMS: atom_id res chain seq x y z
N MET A 1 -43.80 -15.26 -0.29
CA MET A 1 -44.57 -14.72 -1.43
C MET A 1 -45.69 -15.67 -1.93
N GLY A 2 -46.40 -16.37 -1.04
CA GLY A 2 -47.40 -17.38 -1.43
C GLY A 2 -48.85 -16.89 -1.52
N HIS A 3 -49.09 -15.58 -1.57
CA HIS A 3 -50.45 -15.10 -1.83
C HIS A 3 -50.87 -15.64 -3.19
N SER A 4 -52.06 -16.25 -3.22
CA SER A 4 -52.65 -16.76 -4.45
C SER A 4 -52.66 -15.61 -5.45
N SER A 5 -51.90 -15.73 -6.54
CA SER A 5 -51.88 -14.78 -7.66
C SER A 5 -53.31 -14.42 -8.13
N LYS A 6 -54.29 -15.29 -7.84
CA LYS A 6 -55.72 -15.06 -8.07
C LYS A 6 -56.30 -13.92 -7.23
N GLU A 7 -55.92 -13.77 -5.96
CA GLU A 7 -56.47 -12.70 -5.09
C GLU A 7 -56.00 -11.32 -5.55
N VAL A 8 -54.73 -11.17 -5.90
CA VAL A 8 -54.19 -9.91 -6.44
C VAL A 8 -54.88 -9.56 -7.77
N ALA A 9 -55.13 -10.56 -8.64
CA ALA A 9 -55.79 -10.35 -9.93
C ALA A 9 -57.24 -9.84 -9.80
N THR A 10 -57.95 -10.16 -8.70
CA THR A 10 -59.31 -9.63 -8.50
C THR A 10 -59.35 -8.11 -8.35
N LEU A 11 -58.23 -7.49 -7.96
CA LEU A 11 -58.12 -6.05 -7.75
C LEU A 11 -57.48 -5.30 -8.93
N ASP A 12 -57.28 -5.94 -10.09
CA ASP A 12 -56.68 -5.30 -11.26
C ASP A 12 -57.47 -4.10 -11.78
N ASN A 13 -58.80 -4.12 -11.62
CA ASN A 13 -59.69 -3.05 -12.04
C ASN A 13 -60.19 -2.16 -10.90
N ALA A 14 -59.79 -2.42 -9.65
CA ALA A 14 -60.23 -1.61 -8.51
C ALA A 14 -59.70 -0.17 -8.63
N PRO A 15 -60.46 0.87 -8.25
CA PRO A 15 -59.99 2.26 -8.27
C PRO A 15 -58.79 2.47 -7.33
N ILE A 16 -57.87 3.37 -7.68
CA ILE A 16 -56.65 3.64 -6.88
C ILE A 16 -57.00 4.05 -5.43
N SER A 17 -58.09 4.78 -5.22
CA SER A 17 -58.55 5.17 -3.88
C SER A 17 -58.89 3.95 -2.99
N GLU A 18 -59.57 2.94 -3.54
CA GLU A 18 -59.86 1.70 -2.82
C GLU A 18 -58.58 0.94 -2.48
N ILE A 19 -57.62 0.89 -3.41
CA ILE A 19 -56.30 0.29 -3.20
C ILE A 19 -55.55 1.01 -2.07
N LEU A 20 -55.51 2.34 -2.08
CA LEU A 20 -54.88 3.14 -1.05
C LEU A 20 -55.51 2.93 0.32
N ASP A 21 -56.84 2.96 0.40
CA ASP A 21 -57.57 2.80 1.66
C ASP A 21 -57.39 1.40 2.26
N GLY A 22 -57.43 0.35 1.42
CA GLY A 22 -57.15 -1.01 1.86
C GLY A 22 -55.70 -1.19 2.30
N ALA A 23 -54.75 -0.58 1.58
CA ALA A 23 -53.34 -0.61 1.92
C ALA A 23 -53.05 0.15 3.23
N LYS A 24 -53.69 1.29 3.50
CA LYS A 24 -53.60 2.02 4.77
C LYS A 24 -54.15 1.24 5.98
N ARG A 25 -55.08 0.29 5.74
CA ARG A 25 -55.65 -0.60 6.77
C ARG A 25 -54.86 -1.90 7.00
N GLY A 26 -53.72 -2.08 6.35
CA GLY A 26 -52.85 -3.25 6.52
C GLY A 26 -53.21 -4.43 5.62
N SER A 27 -54.06 -4.24 4.60
CA SER A 27 -54.35 -5.35 3.68
C SER A 27 -53.15 -5.65 2.79
N THR A 28 -52.53 -6.82 2.97
CA THR A 28 -51.37 -7.27 2.18
C THR A 28 -51.69 -7.38 0.69
N VAL A 29 -52.92 -7.76 0.33
CA VAL A 29 -53.37 -7.82 -1.08
C VAL A 29 -53.42 -6.42 -1.70
N HIS A 30 -53.94 -5.43 -0.96
CA HIS A 30 -53.98 -4.05 -1.44
C HIS A 30 -52.58 -3.42 -1.48
N LEU A 31 -51.69 -3.71 -0.51
CA LEU A 31 -50.29 -3.28 -0.54
C LEU A 31 -49.53 -3.86 -1.75
N ALA A 32 -49.72 -5.15 -2.04
CA ALA A 32 -49.13 -5.79 -3.21
C ALA A 32 -49.65 -5.16 -4.51
N GLN A 33 -50.95 -4.85 -4.57
CA GLN A 33 -51.54 -4.21 -5.72
C GLN A 33 -51.09 -2.75 -5.88
N LEU A 34 -50.93 -2.01 -4.79
CA LEU A 34 -50.38 -0.66 -4.79
C LEU A 34 -48.94 -0.67 -5.34
N ARG A 35 -48.11 -1.62 -4.88
CA ARG A 35 -46.75 -1.82 -5.40
C ARG A 35 -46.75 -2.03 -6.92
N ASN A 36 -47.60 -2.94 -7.43
CA ASN A 36 -47.68 -3.23 -8.87
C ASN A 36 -48.06 -2.00 -9.71
N ARG A 37 -48.82 -1.07 -9.15
CA ARG A 37 -49.26 0.17 -9.82
C ARG A 37 -48.31 1.35 -9.62
N THR A 38 -47.38 1.26 -8.66
CA THR A 38 -46.49 2.35 -8.26
C THR A 38 -45.63 2.82 -9.42
N LEU A 39 -45.04 1.91 -10.18
CA LEU A 39 -44.18 2.27 -11.31
C LEU A 39 -44.91 3.10 -12.39
N LYS A 40 -46.24 3.02 -12.52
CA LYS A 40 -47.00 3.76 -13.55
C LYS A 40 -47.73 5.01 -13.04
N ASN A 41 -47.93 5.11 -11.73
CA ASN A 41 -48.81 6.10 -11.11
C ASN A 41 -48.17 6.66 -9.85
N TYR A 42 -46.84 6.80 -9.85
CA TYR A 42 -46.13 7.19 -8.64
C TYR A 42 -46.61 8.56 -8.14
N THR A 43 -46.94 8.62 -6.85
CA THR A 43 -47.22 9.85 -6.13
C THR A 43 -46.60 9.76 -4.74
N LEU A 44 -46.35 10.91 -4.11
CA LEU A 44 -45.86 10.95 -2.74
C LEU A 44 -46.83 10.27 -1.75
N GLU A 45 -48.14 10.24 -2.03
CA GLU A 45 -49.11 9.52 -1.20
C GLU A 45 -48.85 8.00 -1.21
N PHE A 46 -48.48 7.41 -2.35
CA PHE A 46 -48.19 5.98 -2.43
C PHE A 46 -47.02 5.62 -1.51
N MET A 47 -45.98 6.45 -1.53
CA MET A 47 -44.82 6.31 -0.68
C MET A 47 -45.18 6.38 0.81
N GLU A 48 -46.01 7.34 1.22
CA GLU A 48 -46.45 7.46 2.63
C GLU A 48 -47.17 6.20 3.13
N VAL A 49 -47.98 5.56 2.27
CA VAL A 49 -48.64 4.31 2.63
C VAL A 49 -47.63 3.19 2.90
N PHE A 50 -46.54 3.10 2.12
CA PHE A 50 -45.49 2.11 2.38
C PHE A 50 -44.66 2.47 3.62
N LEU A 51 -44.34 3.75 3.82
CA LEU A 51 -43.57 4.21 4.98
C LEU A 51 -44.31 4.02 6.31
N LEU A 52 -45.65 4.00 6.30
CA LEU A 52 -46.47 3.67 7.48
C LEU A 52 -46.06 2.34 8.14
N TYR A 53 -45.69 1.34 7.34
CA TYR A 53 -45.28 0.01 7.80
C TYR A 53 -43.78 -0.12 8.04
N LEU A 54 -43.02 0.96 7.82
CA LEU A 54 -41.57 1.02 7.99
C LEU A 54 -41.16 2.06 9.04
N GLN A 55 -42.08 2.44 9.93
CA GLN A 55 -41.77 3.33 11.04
C GLN A 55 -40.90 2.63 12.09
N VAL A 56 -40.11 3.42 12.83
CA VAL A 56 -39.26 2.89 13.92
C VAL A 56 -40.15 2.21 14.96
N PRO A 57 -39.98 0.91 15.21
CA PRO A 57 -40.78 0.21 16.20
C PRO A 57 -40.46 0.68 17.61
N GLU A 58 -41.43 0.57 18.52
CA GLU A 58 -41.21 0.87 19.94
C GLU A 58 -40.17 -0.09 20.57
N PRO A 59 -39.40 0.35 21.58
CA PRO A 59 -38.47 -0.54 22.27
C PRO A 59 -39.17 -1.79 22.82
N GLY A 60 -38.59 -2.98 22.56
CA GLY A 60 -39.16 -4.27 22.98
C GLY A 60 -40.29 -4.80 22.09
N PHE A 61 -40.62 -4.11 21.01
CA PHE A 61 -41.64 -4.53 20.05
C PHE A 61 -41.30 -5.89 19.42
N GLN A 62 -42.29 -6.79 19.43
CA GLN A 62 -42.23 -8.07 18.73
C GLN A 62 -43.23 -8.06 17.58
N PRO A 63 -42.79 -7.95 16.31
CA PRO A 63 -43.71 -7.85 15.19
C PRO A 63 -44.49 -9.15 15.03
N THR A 64 -45.79 -9.02 14.83
CA THR A 64 -46.63 -10.14 14.38
C THR A 64 -46.23 -10.55 12.96
N ARG A 65 -46.52 -11.80 12.58
CA ARG A 65 -46.29 -12.29 11.21
C ARG A 65 -46.92 -11.37 10.16
N HIS A 66 -48.13 -10.90 10.40
CA HIS A 66 -48.84 -10.00 9.50
C HIS A 66 -48.13 -8.65 9.33
N GLN A 67 -47.58 -8.09 10.41
CA GLN A 67 -46.79 -6.85 10.33
C GLN A 67 -45.49 -7.04 9.56
N VAL A 68 -44.80 -8.18 9.75
CA VAL A 68 -43.62 -8.52 8.94
C VAL A 68 -43.99 -8.65 7.47
N GLU A 69 -45.11 -9.30 7.15
CA GLU A 69 -45.60 -9.43 5.76
C GLU A 69 -45.94 -8.05 5.14
N CYS A 70 -46.58 -7.15 5.89
CA CYS A 70 -46.84 -5.77 5.43
C CYS A 70 -45.56 -4.97 5.22
N ALA A 71 -44.62 -5.07 6.16
CA ALA A 71 -43.32 -4.41 6.07
C ALA A 71 -42.49 -4.96 4.90
N GLU A 72 -42.50 -6.27 4.66
CA GLU A 72 -41.81 -6.91 3.54
C GLU A 72 -42.35 -6.42 2.19
N ILE A 73 -43.67 -6.36 2.02
CA ILE A 73 -44.28 -5.84 0.79
C ILE A 73 -43.93 -4.35 0.60
N SER A 74 -44.04 -3.57 1.67
CA SER A 74 -43.73 -2.13 1.65
C SER A 74 -42.26 -1.86 1.35
N PHE A 75 -41.36 -2.66 1.93
CA PHE A 75 -39.93 -2.63 1.69
C PHE A 75 -39.61 -2.85 0.22
N PHE A 76 -40.15 -3.91 -0.39
CA PHE A 76 -39.93 -4.16 -1.82
C PHE A 76 -40.65 -3.17 -2.74
N ALA A 77 -41.69 -2.51 -2.26
CA ALA A 77 -42.33 -1.42 -2.99
C ALA A 77 -41.44 -0.17 -3.10
N LEU A 78 -40.52 0.03 -2.15
CA LEU A 78 -39.58 1.17 -2.21
C LEU A 78 -38.69 1.14 -3.47
N LEU A 79 -38.39 -0.04 -4.04
CA LEU A 79 -37.68 -0.12 -5.32
C LEU A 79 -38.48 0.53 -6.46
N GLU A 80 -39.80 0.26 -6.51
CA GLU A 80 -40.67 0.83 -7.54
C GLU A 80 -40.96 2.31 -7.26
N VAL A 81 -40.96 2.73 -5.99
CA VAL A 81 -41.00 4.15 -5.59
C VAL A 81 -39.77 4.90 -6.12
N VAL A 82 -38.56 4.37 -5.90
CA VAL A 82 -37.33 5.02 -6.39
C VAL A 82 -37.34 5.12 -7.91
N ARG A 83 -37.67 4.04 -8.63
CA ARG A 83 -37.78 4.05 -10.10
C ARG A 83 -38.83 5.04 -10.59
N GLY A 84 -40.03 4.98 -10.01
CA GLY A 84 -41.12 5.90 -10.35
C GLY A 84 -40.75 7.37 -10.09
N SER A 85 -40.01 7.66 -9.01
CA SER A 85 -39.56 9.02 -8.74
C SER A 85 -38.55 9.56 -9.75
N GLN A 86 -37.75 8.68 -10.37
CA GLN A 86 -36.73 9.05 -11.34
C GLN A 86 -37.28 9.12 -12.78
N GLU A 87 -38.27 8.31 -13.12
CA GLU A 87 -38.81 8.22 -14.49
C GLU A 87 -39.87 9.29 -14.81
N TYR A 88 -40.65 9.76 -13.84
CA TYR A 88 -41.86 10.56 -14.10
C TYR A 88 -41.69 12.06 -13.90
N ASP A 89 -41.02 12.49 -12.82
CA ASP A 89 -40.94 13.90 -12.46
C ASP A 89 -39.75 14.16 -11.51
N GLU A 90 -38.78 14.95 -11.99
CA GLU A 90 -37.59 15.34 -11.22
C GLU A 90 -37.96 16.05 -9.91
N SER A 91 -39.09 16.79 -9.87
CA SER A 91 -39.56 17.45 -8.64
C SER A 91 -40.02 16.47 -7.56
N LEU A 92 -40.43 15.26 -7.94
CA LEU A 92 -40.78 14.20 -7.00
C LEU A 92 -39.55 13.47 -6.46
N ALA A 93 -38.43 13.44 -7.20
CA ALA A 93 -37.21 12.74 -6.78
C ALA A 93 -36.63 13.33 -5.47
N ASP A 94 -36.55 14.65 -5.37
CA ASP A 94 -36.04 15.33 -4.17
C ASP A 94 -36.96 15.10 -2.96
N ALA A 95 -38.26 15.32 -3.12
CA ALA A 95 -39.25 15.10 -2.05
C ALA A 95 -39.29 13.63 -1.60
N THR A 96 -39.11 12.68 -2.54
CA THR A 96 -38.96 11.24 -2.25
C THR A 96 -37.70 10.99 -1.43
N GLY A 97 -36.57 11.57 -1.83
CA GLY A 97 -35.30 11.48 -1.13
C GLY A 97 -35.35 12.00 0.31
N GLU A 98 -35.99 13.14 0.55
CA GLU A 98 -36.15 13.72 1.90
C GLU A 98 -37.02 12.85 2.83
N ARG A 99 -38.12 12.30 2.30
CA ARG A 99 -38.99 11.41 3.07
C ARG A 99 -38.32 10.08 3.38
N LEU A 100 -37.57 9.51 2.41
CA LEU A 100 -36.76 8.30 2.63
C LEU A 100 -35.69 8.55 3.69
N ALA A 101 -35.03 9.71 3.65
CA ALA A 101 -34.02 10.10 4.63
C ALA A 101 -34.61 10.15 6.05
N THR A 102 -35.81 10.72 6.19
CA THR A 102 -36.54 10.79 7.48
C THR A 102 -36.94 9.40 7.98
N ALA A 103 -37.37 8.50 7.09
CA ALA A 103 -37.81 7.15 7.43
C ALA A 103 -36.66 6.12 7.56
N PHE A 104 -35.42 6.49 7.20
CA PHE A 104 -34.33 5.54 7.00
C PHE A 104 -34.07 4.63 8.21
N LYS A 105 -34.08 5.19 9.43
CA LYS A 105 -33.90 4.42 10.65
C LYS A 105 -34.97 3.33 10.83
N GLY A 106 -36.22 3.66 10.52
CA GLY A 106 -37.33 2.70 10.59
C GLY A 106 -37.18 1.59 9.55
N ILE A 107 -36.75 1.95 8.33
CA ILE A 107 -36.41 0.98 7.27
C ILE A 107 -35.36 -0.01 7.78
N LEU A 108 -34.26 0.45 8.40
CA LEU A 108 -33.23 -0.43 8.95
C LEU A 108 -33.76 -1.38 10.04
N CYS A 109 -34.61 -0.88 10.94
CA CYS A 109 -35.22 -1.72 11.99
C CYS A 109 -36.06 -2.85 11.37
N TRP A 110 -36.89 -2.54 10.37
CA TRP A 110 -37.72 -3.54 9.71
C TRP A 110 -36.92 -4.51 8.85
N ILE A 111 -35.81 -4.09 8.25
CA ILE A 111 -34.85 -5.02 7.62
C ILE A 111 -34.41 -6.09 8.62
N CYS A 112 -34.07 -5.71 9.85
CA CYS A 112 -33.68 -6.68 10.87
C CYS A 112 -34.83 -7.63 11.19
N CYS A 113 -36.07 -7.13 11.32
CA CYS A 113 -37.25 -7.99 11.51
C CYS A 113 -37.45 -8.97 10.35
N ILE A 114 -37.36 -8.51 9.09
CA ILE A 114 -37.52 -9.34 7.88
C ILE A 114 -36.44 -10.43 7.83
N LEU A 115 -35.20 -10.09 8.17
CA LEU A 115 -34.08 -11.04 8.21
C LEU A 115 -34.11 -11.95 9.45
N ASN A 116 -34.99 -11.66 10.42
CA ASN A 116 -35.05 -12.28 11.75
C ASN A 116 -33.75 -12.09 12.55
N LEU A 117 -33.22 -10.87 12.49
CA LEU A 117 -32.05 -10.42 13.24
C LEU A 117 -32.52 -9.70 14.50
N ARG A 118 -31.90 -10.01 15.64
CA ARG A 118 -32.15 -9.35 16.92
C ARG A 118 -30.92 -8.50 17.29
N PRO A 119 -30.97 -7.17 17.13
CA PRO A 119 -29.82 -6.29 17.37
C PRO A 119 -29.21 -6.40 18.77
N ASP A 120 -30.04 -6.70 19.76
CA ASP A 120 -29.70 -6.92 21.17
C ASP A 120 -29.05 -8.30 21.42
N MET A 121 -29.22 -9.26 20.51
CA MET A 121 -28.70 -10.61 20.60
C MET A 121 -27.78 -10.94 19.42
N TRP A 122 -26.80 -10.09 19.12
CA TRP A 122 -25.71 -10.43 18.20
C TRP A 122 -24.51 -11.02 18.97
N PRO A 123 -24.53 -12.28 19.46
CA PRO A 123 -23.29 -12.90 19.88
C PRO A 123 -22.46 -13.19 18.62
N LEU A 124 -21.14 -13.01 18.74
CA LEU A 124 -20.13 -13.34 17.73
C LEU A 124 -20.34 -14.72 17.08
N THR A 125 -20.98 -15.66 17.77
CA THR A 125 -21.18 -17.05 17.33
C THR A 125 -22.41 -17.30 16.45
N LEU A 126 -23.43 -16.42 16.41
CA LEU A 126 -24.69 -16.70 15.68
C LEU A 126 -24.71 -16.21 14.23
N VAL A 127 -23.80 -15.31 13.82
CA VAL A 127 -23.90 -14.58 12.54
C VAL A 127 -23.28 -15.34 11.35
N HIS A 128 -22.75 -16.54 11.56
CA HIS A 128 -21.88 -17.15 10.56
C HIS A 128 -22.61 -17.86 9.41
N GLU A 129 -23.68 -18.60 9.66
CA GLU A 129 -24.35 -19.37 8.59
C GLU A 129 -25.76 -18.86 8.34
N LEU A 130 -26.00 -18.36 7.12
CA LEU A 130 -27.35 -18.04 6.69
C LEU A 130 -28.11 -19.31 6.36
N PRO A 131 -29.39 -19.43 6.79
CA PRO A 131 -30.28 -20.43 6.25
C PRO A 131 -30.36 -20.30 4.73
N THR A 132 -30.15 -21.39 3.99
CA THR A 132 -30.17 -21.41 2.50
C THR A 132 -31.45 -20.85 1.91
N ASN A 133 -32.58 -20.99 2.60
CA ASN A 133 -33.87 -20.43 2.17
C ASN A 133 -33.99 -18.89 2.34
N LYS A 134 -33.02 -18.24 2.98
CA LYS A 134 -33.02 -16.78 3.20
C LYS A 134 -32.09 -16.02 2.26
N VAL A 135 -31.22 -16.70 1.52
CA VAL A 135 -30.19 -16.08 0.67
C VAL A 135 -30.80 -15.03 -0.30
N GLN A 136 -31.95 -15.33 -0.89
CA GLN A 136 -32.68 -14.41 -1.78
C GLN A 136 -33.18 -13.15 -1.06
N VAL A 137 -33.62 -13.28 0.20
CA VAL A 137 -34.09 -12.13 0.99
C VAL A 137 -32.91 -11.23 1.34
N HIS A 138 -31.77 -11.80 1.72
CA HIS A 138 -30.55 -11.01 1.98
C HIS A 138 -30.09 -10.25 0.73
N ASP A 139 -30.10 -10.89 -0.43
CA ASP A 139 -29.76 -10.26 -1.71
C ASP A 139 -30.69 -9.09 -2.04
N ALA A 140 -32.01 -9.32 -1.94
CA ALA A 140 -33.00 -8.31 -2.27
C ALA A 140 -32.96 -7.11 -1.31
N VAL A 141 -32.68 -7.36 -0.02
CA VAL A 141 -32.48 -6.30 0.98
C VAL A 141 -31.21 -5.50 0.69
N ALA A 142 -30.09 -6.17 0.40
CA ALA A 142 -28.85 -5.50 0.06
C ALA A 142 -29.00 -4.64 -1.21
N SER A 143 -29.70 -5.17 -2.21
CA SER A 143 -30.04 -4.46 -3.44
C SER A 143 -30.83 -3.19 -3.17
N LEU A 144 -31.92 -3.28 -2.39
CA LEU A 144 -32.71 -2.10 -2.04
C LEU A 144 -31.87 -1.07 -1.29
N LEU A 145 -31.11 -1.46 -0.26
CA LEU A 145 -30.30 -0.49 0.48
C LEU A 145 -29.31 0.25 -0.41
N LEU A 146 -28.69 -0.45 -1.37
CA LEU A 146 -27.78 0.17 -2.31
C LEU A 146 -28.52 1.19 -3.20
N VAL A 147 -29.70 0.84 -3.69
CA VAL A 147 -30.56 1.73 -4.49
C VAL A 147 -31.02 2.95 -3.67
N LEU A 148 -31.43 2.75 -2.42
CA LEU A 148 -31.83 3.83 -1.51
C LEU A 148 -30.66 4.79 -1.26
N CYS A 149 -29.44 4.30 -1.09
CA CYS A 149 -28.27 5.17 -0.89
C CYS A 149 -27.87 5.94 -2.15
N GLN A 150 -28.40 5.58 -3.33
CA GLN A 150 -28.13 6.23 -4.60
C GLN A 150 -29.22 7.22 -5.02
N VAL A 151 -30.40 7.17 -4.40
CA VAL A 151 -31.53 8.01 -4.80
C VAL A 151 -31.31 9.49 -4.49
N HIS A 152 -30.74 9.81 -3.33
CA HIS A 152 -30.63 11.18 -2.85
C HIS A 152 -29.46 11.37 -1.86
N PRO A 153 -28.71 12.48 -1.91
CA PRO A 153 -27.57 12.74 -1.02
C PRO A 153 -27.91 12.69 0.47
N SER A 154 -29.11 13.13 0.89
CA SER A 154 -29.50 13.07 2.30
C SER A 154 -29.67 11.63 2.80
N VAL A 155 -30.19 10.71 1.97
CA VAL A 155 -30.29 9.29 2.34
C VAL A 155 -28.90 8.68 2.45
N HIS A 156 -28.04 8.96 1.47
CA HIS A 156 -26.64 8.55 1.50
C HIS A 156 -25.94 8.99 2.79
N ASN A 157 -26.01 10.29 3.11
CA ASN A 157 -25.34 10.88 4.28
C ASN A 157 -25.85 10.28 5.59
N ILE A 158 -27.16 10.07 5.74
CA ILE A 158 -27.72 9.40 6.93
C ILE A 158 -27.23 7.96 7.00
N ALA A 159 -27.27 7.21 5.90
CA ALA A 159 -26.85 5.81 5.87
C ALA A 159 -25.39 5.64 6.32
N VAL A 160 -24.47 6.40 5.74
CA VAL A 160 -23.04 6.24 6.00
C VAL A 160 -22.59 6.79 7.36
N THR A 161 -23.40 7.62 8.01
CA THR A 161 -23.14 8.14 9.36
C THR A 161 -23.84 7.35 10.46
N ASP A 162 -24.84 6.52 10.10
CA ASP A 162 -25.57 5.69 11.05
C ASP A 162 -24.79 4.42 11.41
N ASN A 163 -24.51 4.23 12.71
CA ASN A 163 -23.75 3.07 13.19
C ASN A 163 -24.48 1.74 12.92
N PHE A 164 -25.81 1.73 12.94
CA PHE A 164 -26.59 0.52 12.74
C PHE A 164 -26.53 0.06 11.28
N PHE A 165 -26.51 0.99 10.33
CA PHE A 165 -26.22 0.68 8.92
C PHE A 165 -24.83 0.05 8.75
N ILE A 166 -23.79 0.64 9.33
CA ILE A 166 -22.41 0.13 9.27
C ILE A 166 -22.32 -1.31 9.84
N GLU A 167 -22.98 -1.56 10.96
CA GLU A 167 -23.02 -2.87 11.59
C GLU A 167 -23.75 -3.91 10.72
N LEU A 168 -24.84 -3.52 10.07
CA LEU A 168 -25.58 -4.37 9.14
C LEU A 168 -24.71 -4.73 7.92
N CYS A 169 -23.96 -3.77 7.38
CA CYS A 169 -22.96 -4.01 6.33
C CYS A 169 -21.90 -5.03 6.79
N LEU A 170 -21.34 -4.87 8.00
CA LEU A 170 -20.37 -5.83 8.57
C LEU A 170 -20.96 -7.22 8.79
N MET A 171 -22.23 -7.30 9.19
CA MET A 171 -22.93 -8.55 9.37
C MET A 171 -23.03 -9.32 8.05
N TRP A 172 -23.45 -8.67 6.95
CA TRP A 172 -23.41 -9.29 5.61
C TRP A 172 -21.99 -9.62 5.16
N TRP A 173 -21.00 -8.81 5.53
CA TRP A 173 -19.61 -9.10 5.24
C TRP A 173 -19.14 -10.41 5.87
N VAL A 174 -19.55 -10.72 7.11
CA VAL A 174 -19.10 -11.96 7.77
C VAL A 174 -20.01 -13.17 7.56
N ALA A 175 -21.22 -12.94 7.06
CA ALA A 175 -22.18 -13.98 6.73
C ALA A 175 -21.62 -14.97 5.68
N THR A 176 -22.00 -16.24 5.83
CA THR A 176 -21.64 -17.33 4.92
C THR A 176 -22.83 -18.18 4.51
N ASP A 177 -22.69 -18.83 3.37
CA ASP A 177 -23.49 -19.98 2.96
C ASP A 177 -22.53 -21.17 2.82
N GLN A 178 -22.78 -22.25 3.58
CA GLN A 178 -21.91 -23.44 3.62
C GLN A 178 -20.44 -23.11 3.94
N GLY A 179 -20.21 -22.14 4.83
CA GLY A 179 -18.86 -21.71 5.25
C GLY A 179 -18.13 -20.76 4.29
N GLU A 180 -18.67 -20.54 3.09
CA GLU A 180 -18.12 -19.61 2.09
C GLU A 180 -18.75 -18.22 2.21
N PRO A 181 -17.98 -17.13 2.08
CA PRO A 181 -18.54 -15.78 2.03
C PRO A 181 -19.60 -15.65 0.95
N LEU A 182 -20.67 -14.91 1.26
CA LEU A 182 -21.70 -14.60 0.28
C LEU A 182 -21.09 -13.80 -0.88
N LEU A 183 -21.25 -14.34 -2.08
CA LEU A 183 -20.87 -13.73 -3.34
C LEU A 183 -21.90 -14.11 -4.39
N TYR A 184 -22.53 -13.12 -5.03
CA TYR A 184 -23.65 -13.31 -5.96
C TYR A 184 -24.70 -14.31 -5.43
N PRO A 185 -25.29 -14.06 -4.26
CA PRO A 185 -26.11 -15.05 -3.54
C PRO A 185 -27.28 -15.63 -4.37
N THR A 186 -27.81 -14.87 -5.33
CA THR A 186 -28.88 -15.31 -6.24
C THR A 186 -28.42 -16.16 -7.42
N GLY A 187 -27.12 -16.43 -7.55
CA GLY A 187 -26.56 -17.18 -8.67
C GLY A 187 -26.36 -16.33 -9.92
N HIS A 188 -26.63 -15.03 -9.89
CA HIS A 188 -26.52 -14.18 -11.06
C HIS A 188 -25.84 -12.85 -10.70
N ARG A 189 -25.11 -12.30 -11.68
CA ARG A 189 -24.72 -10.88 -11.67
C ARG A 189 -25.97 -10.01 -11.77
N ASN A 190 -25.95 -8.84 -11.13
CA ASN A 190 -27.08 -7.89 -11.14
C ASN A 190 -27.54 -7.49 -12.54
N ASN A 191 -26.68 -7.59 -13.56
CA ASN A 191 -27.04 -7.38 -14.95
C ASN A 191 -26.66 -8.64 -15.77
N PRO A 192 -27.64 -9.45 -16.22
CA PRO A 192 -27.36 -10.64 -17.02
C PRO A 192 -26.81 -10.33 -18.42
N THR A 193 -26.92 -9.08 -18.88
CA THR A 193 -26.37 -8.61 -20.17
C THR A 193 -24.94 -8.09 -20.06
N ASP A 194 -24.40 -7.98 -18.83
CA ASP A 194 -23.06 -7.47 -18.57
C ASP A 194 -21.99 -8.51 -18.92
N LYS A 195 -21.60 -8.48 -20.19
CA LYS A 195 -20.53 -9.29 -20.77
C LYS A 195 -19.14 -8.77 -20.39
N ASP A 196 -19.02 -7.55 -19.89
CA ASP A 196 -17.76 -6.82 -19.78
C ASP A 196 -17.10 -6.95 -18.40
N GLY A 197 -17.72 -7.72 -17.50
CA GLY A 197 -17.19 -7.95 -16.16
C GLY A 197 -17.38 -6.79 -15.20
N GLU A 198 -18.43 -5.99 -15.42
CA GLU A 198 -18.85 -4.92 -14.51
C GLU A 198 -19.84 -5.44 -13.45
N GLY A 199 -19.98 -6.77 -13.37
CA GLY A 199 -20.80 -7.45 -12.38
C GLY A 199 -20.49 -6.90 -11.00
N ARG A 200 -21.53 -6.39 -10.34
CA ARG A 200 -21.44 -5.78 -9.03
C ARG A 200 -21.96 -6.76 -8.01
N ASP A 201 -21.10 -7.23 -7.12
CA ASP A 201 -21.56 -7.95 -5.94
C ASP A 201 -22.14 -6.92 -4.95
N LEU A 202 -23.40 -7.12 -4.55
CA LEU A 202 -24.13 -6.15 -3.73
C LEU A 202 -23.50 -5.94 -2.35
N ILE A 203 -22.95 -7.00 -1.75
CA ILE A 203 -22.34 -6.93 -0.41
C ILE A 203 -21.02 -6.16 -0.50
N ILE A 204 -20.21 -6.42 -1.52
CA ILE A 204 -18.98 -5.66 -1.78
C ILE A 204 -19.32 -4.18 -2.05
N CYS A 205 -20.34 -3.88 -2.85
CA CYS A 205 -20.75 -2.49 -3.14
C CYS A 205 -21.24 -1.74 -1.91
N LEU A 206 -22.07 -2.37 -1.07
CA LEU A 206 -22.54 -1.75 0.18
C LEU A 206 -21.38 -1.49 1.14
N MET A 207 -20.47 -2.44 1.27
CA MET A 207 -19.30 -2.27 2.13
C MET A 207 -18.35 -1.19 1.62
N GLU A 208 -18.11 -1.14 0.31
CA GLU A 208 -17.34 -0.06 -0.31
C GLU A 208 -17.99 1.30 -0.02
N LEU A 209 -19.30 1.43 -0.21
CA LEU A 209 -20.06 2.65 0.05
C LEU A 209 -19.91 3.10 1.51
N ALA A 210 -20.13 2.20 2.47
CA ALA A 210 -20.01 2.51 3.89
C ALA A 210 -18.58 2.94 4.27
N ILE A 211 -17.57 2.25 3.73
CA ILE A 211 -16.16 2.48 4.09
C ILE A 211 -15.58 3.73 3.45
N GLN A 212 -15.91 4.01 2.18
CA GLN A 212 -15.45 5.22 1.51
C GLN A 212 -15.98 6.47 2.21
N ALA A 213 -17.23 6.43 2.66
CA ALA A 213 -17.85 7.58 3.32
C ALA A 213 -17.48 7.71 4.81
N ASN A 214 -17.30 6.59 5.52
CA ASN A 214 -16.99 6.60 6.96
C ASN A 214 -15.96 5.54 7.37
N PRO A 215 -14.70 5.67 6.93
CA PRO A 215 -13.67 4.66 7.19
C PRO A 215 -13.33 4.53 8.68
N LYS A 216 -13.35 5.65 9.43
CA LYS A 216 -13.11 5.67 10.88
C LYS A 216 -14.23 5.01 11.67
N GLY A 217 -15.49 5.25 11.29
CA GLY A 217 -16.65 4.59 11.88
C GLY A 217 -16.59 3.08 11.68
N MET A 218 -16.28 2.63 10.45
CA MET A 218 -16.09 1.21 10.16
C MET A 218 -14.95 0.59 11.00
N ALA A 219 -13.78 1.23 11.03
CA ALA A 219 -12.64 0.76 11.83
C ALA A 219 -12.98 0.65 13.33
N THR A 220 -13.71 1.63 13.85
CA THR A 220 -14.21 1.63 15.24
C THR A 220 -15.18 0.46 15.47
N CYS A 221 -16.10 0.22 14.53
CA CYS A 221 -17.05 -0.88 14.63
C CYS A 221 -16.36 -2.25 14.60
N ILE A 222 -15.35 -2.45 13.73
CA ILE A 222 -14.57 -3.70 13.68
C ILE A 222 -13.80 -3.91 14.98
N LYS A 223 -13.19 -2.86 15.55
CA LYS A 223 -12.44 -2.94 16.80
C LYS A 223 -13.31 -3.12 18.04
N SER A 224 -14.59 -2.77 17.97
CA SER A 224 -15.53 -3.05 19.05
C SER A 224 -15.79 -4.55 19.24
N GLU A 225 -15.43 -5.36 18.24
CA GLU A 225 -15.67 -6.80 18.18
C GLU A 225 -17.14 -7.21 18.37
N ARG A 226 -18.07 -6.26 18.23
CA ARG A 226 -19.49 -6.51 18.45
C ARG A 226 -20.10 -7.39 17.37
N ILE A 227 -19.68 -7.19 16.11
CA ILE A 227 -20.15 -7.97 14.95
C ILE A 227 -19.15 -9.04 14.57
N CYS A 228 -17.87 -8.66 14.50
CA CYS A 228 -16.79 -9.54 14.10
C CYS A 228 -15.47 -9.05 14.69
N THR A 229 -14.52 -9.98 14.87
CA THR A 229 -13.15 -9.62 15.22
C THR A 229 -12.42 -9.04 14.00
N PRO A 230 -11.40 -8.19 14.20
CA PRO A 230 -10.50 -7.75 13.13
C PRO A 230 -9.96 -8.91 12.28
N GLN A 231 -9.57 -10.03 12.90
CA GLN A 231 -9.05 -11.21 12.21
C GLN A 231 -10.10 -11.83 11.29
N LEU A 232 -11.34 -11.94 11.76
CA LEU A 232 -12.44 -12.50 10.97
C LEU A 232 -12.76 -11.59 9.77
N PHE A 233 -12.79 -10.26 9.97
CA PHE A 233 -13.02 -9.29 8.91
C PHE A 233 -12.01 -9.50 7.76
N TYR A 234 -10.72 -9.52 8.08
CA TYR A 234 -9.65 -9.70 7.10
C TYR A 234 -9.69 -11.10 6.46
N LEU A 235 -9.93 -12.16 7.24
CA LEU A 235 -10.07 -13.51 6.69
C LEU A 235 -11.20 -13.58 5.64
N LYS A 236 -12.33 -12.92 5.89
CA LYS A 236 -13.43 -12.83 4.92
C LYS A 236 -13.09 -11.99 3.70
N ALA A 237 -12.31 -10.91 3.88
CA ALA A 237 -11.79 -10.11 2.77
C ALA A 237 -10.92 -10.96 1.83
N ALA A 238 -9.93 -11.67 2.38
CA ALA A 238 -9.08 -12.56 1.60
C ALA A 238 -9.85 -13.69 0.91
N ARG A 239 -10.80 -14.33 1.61
CA ARG A 239 -11.63 -15.38 0.99
C ARG A 239 -12.44 -14.84 -0.19
N ARG A 240 -13.06 -13.66 -0.07
CA ARG A 240 -13.76 -13.02 -1.20
C ARG A 240 -12.82 -12.72 -2.35
N MET A 241 -11.64 -12.16 -2.09
CA MET A 241 -10.64 -11.90 -3.12
C MET A 241 -10.25 -13.18 -3.88
N VAL A 242 -10.02 -14.28 -3.16
CA VAL A 242 -9.72 -15.59 -3.74
C VAL A 242 -10.93 -16.16 -4.49
N LEU A 243 -12.15 -16.04 -3.98
CA LEU A 243 -13.35 -16.50 -4.68
C LEU A 243 -13.62 -15.72 -5.97
N LEU A 244 -13.40 -14.41 -5.98
CA LEU A 244 -13.50 -13.58 -7.20
C LEU A 244 -12.54 -14.08 -8.30
N SER A 245 -11.38 -14.62 -7.91
CA SER A 245 -10.45 -15.23 -8.86
C SER A 245 -10.90 -16.60 -9.41
N ARG A 246 -12.01 -17.16 -8.91
CA ARG A 246 -12.51 -18.50 -9.27
C ARG A 246 -14.02 -18.67 -9.04
N ILE A 247 -14.82 -17.67 -9.43
CA ILE A 247 -16.26 -17.66 -9.11
C ILE A 247 -17.01 -18.89 -9.63
N ASN A 248 -16.56 -19.49 -10.74
CA ASN A 248 -17.11 -20.72 -11.31
C ASN A 248 -16.90 -21.97 -10.43
N GLN A 249 -16.08 -21.89 -9.38
CA GLN A 249 -15.95 -22.96 -8.38
C GLN A 249 -17.07 -22.92 -7.34
N LEU A 250 -17.81 -21.82 -7.24
CA LEU A 250 -18.99 -21.73 -6.40
C LEU A 250 -20.14 -22.49 -7.08
N LYS A 251 -20.81 -23.37 -6.32
CA LYS A 251 -21.83 -24.28 -6.87
C LYS A 251 -22.93 -23.52 -7.63
N HIS A 252 -23.44 -22.43 -7.07
CA HIS A 252 -24.49 -21.61 -7.68
C HIS A 252 -24.01 -20.75 -8.86
N LEU A 253 -22.70 -20.60 -9.04
CA LEU A 253 -22.08 -19.83 -10.13
C LEU A 253 -21.30 -20.71 -11.12
N SER A 254 -21.44 -22.04 -11.02
CA SER A 254 -20.71 -23.01 -11.85
C SER A 254 -21.02 -22.94 -13.34
N HIS A 255 -22.08 -22.23 -13.72
CA HIS A 255 -22.45 -21.95 -15.11
C HIS A 255 -21.63 -20.82 -15.73
N TYR A 256 -20.91 -20.01 -14.94
CA TYR A 256 -20.03 -18.97 -15.47
C TYR A 256 -18.78 -19.59 -16.13
N PRO A 257 -18.25 -18.97 -17.19
CA PRO A 257 -17.08 -19.50 -17.88
C PRO A 257 -15.83 -19.53 -16.99
N ASN A 258 -14.85 -20.35 -17.39
CA ASN A 258 -13.54 -20.40 -16.73
C ASN A 258 -12.75 -19.09 -16.82
N ILE A 259 -13.19 -18.09 -17.59
CA ILE A 259 -12.59 -16.76 -17.66
C ILE A 259 -13.69 -15.75 -17.39
N THR A 260 -13.64 -15.12 -16.21
CA THR A 260 -14.59 -14.13 -15.75
C THR A 260 -13.80 -12.89 -15.37
N ALA A 261 -14.15 -11.74 -15.94
CA ALA A 261 -13.68 -10.46 -15.44
C ALA A 261 -14.57 -10.05 -14.26
N GLU A 262 -13.95 -9.79 -13.11
CA GLU A 262 -14.57 -9.32 -11.88
C GLU A 262 -13.94 -7.97 -11.46
N ASN A 263 -13.56 -7.17 -12.45
CA ASN A 263 -12.66 -6.03 -12.29
C ASN A 263 -13.18 -5.02 -11.27
N TYR A 264 -14.48 -4.70 -11.33
CA TYR A 264 -15.12 -3.78 -10.38
C TYR A 264 -14.95 -4.29 -8.95
N ASN A 265 -15.42 -5.51 -8.66
CA ASN A 265 -15.35 -6.08 -7.32
C ASN A 265 -13.90 -6.18 -6.81
N LEU A 266 -12.95 -6.57 -7.66
CA LEU A 266 -11.53 -6.63 -7.28
C LEU A 266 -10.99 -5.26 -6.85
N ARG A 267 -11.33 -4.20 -7.59
CA ARG A 267 -10.95 -2.83 -7.24
C ARG A 267 -11.57 -2.43 -5.90
N CYS A 268 -12.86 -2.67 -5.73
CA CYS A 268 -13.57 -2.39 -4.47
C CYS A 268 -12.93 -3.13 -3.30
N MET A 269 -12.53 -4.40 -3.47
CA MET A 269 -11.83 -5.17 -2.42
C MET A 269 -10.47 -4.56 -2.04
N GLY A 270 -9.74 -3.98 -3.00
CA GLY A 270 -8.51 -3.25 -2.73
C GLY A 270 -8.78 -1.97 -1.92
N VAL A 271 -9.67 -1.12 -2.43
CA VAL A 271 -10.04 0.18 -1.82
C VAL A 271 -10.63 0.00 -0.42
N LEU A 272 -11.52 -0.97 -0.26
CA LEU A 272 -12.17 -1.31 1.01
C LEU A 272 -11.15 -1.66 2.08
N THR A 273 -10.24 -2.58 1.75
CA THR A 273 -9.21 -3.04 2.70
C THR A 273 -8.25 -1.90 3.03
N ASP A 274 -7.87 -1.09 2.05
CA ASP A 274 -6.98 0.05 2.26
C ASP A 274 -7.61 1.12 3.18
N ASN A 275 -8.84 1.52 2.89
CA ASN A 275 -9.58 2.55 3.63
C ASN A 275 -9.90 2.14 5.07
N VAL A 276 -10.08 0.86 5.38
CA VAL A 276 -10.24 0.39 6.76
C VAL A 276 -8.90 0.34 7.50
N THR A 277 -7.82 0.01 6.79
CA THR A 277 -6.53 -0.29 7.40
C THR A 277 -5.69 0.96 7.66
N ILE A 278 -5.63 1.89 6.70
CA ILE A 278 -4.79 3.10 6.79
C ILE A 278 -5.14 3.96 8.03
N PRO A 279 -6.41 4.21 8.36
CA PRO A 279 -6.75 5.08 9.49
C PRO A 279 -6.41 4.49 10.86
N ASP A 280 -6.22 3.17 10.97
CA ASP A 280 -6.01 2.51 12.25
C ASP A 280 -4.76 1.59 12.27
N PRO A 281 -3.66 2.06 12.88
CA PRO A 281 -2.46 1.31 13.20
C PRO A 281 -2.62 -0.11 13.74
N ALA A 282 -3.67 -0.40 14.52
CA ALA A 282 -3.87 -1.70 15.13
C ALA A 282 -4.48 -2.70 14.13
N LEU A 283 -5.41 -2.24 13.28
CA LEU A 283 -5.99 -3.07 12.23
C LEU A 283 -4.94 -3.49 11.19
N TYR A 284 -3.99 -2.60 10.88
CA TYR A 284 -2.85 -2.94 10.02
C TYR A 284 -2.03 -4.12 10.55
N GLU A 285 -1.74 -4.19 11.85
CA GLU A 285 -1.01 -5.34 12.42
C GLU A 285 -1.80 -6.63 12.23
N VAL A 286 -3.11 -6.60 12.50
CA VAL A 286 -3.97 -7.76 12.28
C VAL A 286 -4.02 -8.16 10.80
N MET A 287 -4.05 -7.21 9.88
CA MET A 287 -4.00 -7.47 8.44
C MET A 287 -2.70 -8.22 8.03
N MET A 288 -1.56 -7.81 8.60
CA MET A 288 -0.28 -8.47 8.36
C MET A 288 -0.22 -9.87 8.96
N GLU A 289 -0.69 -10.04 10.20
CA GLU A 289 -0.77 -11.34 10.88
C GLU A 289 -1.67 -12.34 10.14
N THR A 290 -2.76 -11.85 9.55
CA THR A 290 -3.70 -12.65 8.75
C THR A 290 -3.22 -12.88 7.31
N ARG A 291 -2.01 -12.42 6.95
CA ARG A 291 -1.35 -12.67 5.66
C ARG A 291 -2.15 -12.16 4.45
N ILE A 292 -2.92 -11.09 4.63
CA ILE A 292 -3.80 -10.53 3.59
C ILE A 292 -3.07 -10.12 2.33
N PRO A 293 -1.91 -9.42 2.38
CA PRO A 293 -1.19 -9.05 1.17
C PRO A 293 -0.85 -10.25 0.28
N GLU A 294 -0.55 -11.39 0.90
CA GLU A 294 -0.09 -12.59 0.24
C GLU A 294 -1.25 -13.32 -0.43
N LEU A 295 -2.40 -13.40 0.25
CA LEU A 295 -3.63 -13.98 -0.29
C LEU A 295 -4.22 -13.10 -1.41
N TYR A 296 -4.13 -11.78 -1.28
CA TYR A 296 -4.51 -10.86 -2.35
C TYR A 296 -3.60 -11.03 -3.57
N MET A 297 -2.28 -11.11 -3.37
CA MET A 297 -1.35 -11.32 -4.48
C MET A 297 -1.56 -12.65 -5.20
N GLU A 298 -1.84 -13.72 -4.44
CA GLU A 298 -2.20 -15.03 -5.01
C GLU A 298 -3.43 -14.94 -5.90
N ALA A 299 -4.49 -14.29 -5.42
CA ALA A 299 -5.70 -14.06 -6.22
C ALA A 299 -5.42 -13.23 -7.47
N LEU A 300 -4.67 -12.13 -7.35
CA LEU A 300 -4.32 -11.26 -8.47
C LEU A 300 -3.45 -11.98 -9.52
N GLU A 301 -2.51 -12.82 -9.10
CA GLU A 301 -1.70 -13.62 -10.02
C GLU A 301 -2.57 -14.62 -10.79
N MET A 302 -3.46 -15.34 -10.10
CA MET A 302 -4.39 -16.27 -10.74
C MET A 302 -5.26 -15.57 -11.78
N ILE A 303 -5.78 -14.38 -11.47
CA ILE A 303 -6.57 -13.57 -12.40
C ILE A 303 -5.68 -13.14 -13.58
N SER A 304 -4.46 -12.65 -13.32
CA SER A 304 -3.55 -12.23 -14.39
C SER A 304 -3.25 -13.36 -15.39
N SER A 305 -3.05 -14.58 -14.89
CA SER A 305 -2.77 -15.76 -15.69
C SER A 305 -3.97 -16.19 -16.53
N ARG A 306 -5.20 -16.05 -16.01
CA ARG A 306 -6.44 -16.31 -16.75
C ARG A 306 -6.75 -15.21 -17.78
N SER A 307 -6.55 -13.95 -17.43
CA SER A 307 -6.82 -12.79 -18.30
C SER A 307 -5.96 -12.82 -19.56
N TRP A 308 -4.78 -13.45 -19.51
CA TRP A 308 -3.97 -13.71 -20.70
C TRP A 308 -4.71 -14.48 -21.80
N LEU A 309 -5.67 -15.33 -21.42
CA LEU A 309 -6.48 -16.15 -22.33
C LEU A 309 -7.72 -15.42 -22.87
N ALA A 310 -7.99 -14.19 -22.44
CA ALA A 310 -9.11 -13.43 -22.98
C ALA A 310 -8.96 -13.22 -24.50
N SER A 311 -10.06 -13.23 -25.24
CA SER A 311 -10.03 -13.09 -26.70
C SER A 311 -9.80 -11.66 -27.18
N SER A 312 -10.16 -10.66 -26.37
CA SER A 312 -10.12 -9.24 -26.73
C SER A 312 -8.97 -8.52 -26.03
N ASP A 313 -8.11 -7.84 -26.80
CA ASP A 313 -7.00 -7.04 -26.27
C ASP A 313 -7.47 -5.86 -25.40
N TYR A 314 -8.63 -5.28 -25.72
CA TYR A 314 -9.25 -4.25 -24.89
C TYR A 314 -9.55 -4.77 -23.48
N HIS A 315 -10.17 -5.95 -23.38
CA HIS A 315 -10.48 -6.57 -22.09
C HIS A 315 -9.22 -6.94 -21.31
N LYS A 316 -8.18 -7.44 -21.99
CA LYS A 316 -6.86 -7.68 -21.37
C LYS A 316 -6.30 -6.42 -20.75
N LYS A 317 -6.23 -5.33 -21.52
CA LYS A 317 -5.72 -4.04 -21.05
C LYS A 317 -6.50 -3.49 -19.85
N LYS A 318 -7.84 -3.50 -19.92
CA LYS A 318 -8.71 -3.05 -18.82
C LYS A 318 -8.44 -3.89 -17.57
N CYS A 319 -8.46 -5.22 -17.69
CA CYS A 319 -8.24 -6.12 -16.56
C CYS A 319 -6.84 -5.97 -15.94
N PHE A 320 -5.79 -5.92 -16.76
CA PHE A 320 -4.42 -5.77 -16.27
C PHE A 320 -4.15 -4.41 -15.62
N GLY A 321 -4.76 -3.33 -16.12
CA GLY A 321 -4.68 -2.02 -15.48
C GLY A 321 -5.24 -2.05 -14.05
N GLU A 322 -6.40 -2.66 -13.85
CA GLU A 322 -7.02 -2.82 -12.53
C GLU A 322 -6.18 -3.73 -11.61
N ILE A 323 -5.71 -4.88 -12.13
CA ILE A 323 -4.83 -5.79 -11.38
C ILE A 323 -3.55 -5.08 -10.92
N LEU A 324 -2.95 -4.25 -11.77
CA LEU A 324 -1.75 -3.50 -11.44
C LEU A 324 -2.01 -2.45 -10.36
N HIS A 325 -3.14 -1.74 -10.43
CA HIS A 325 -3.51 -0.76 -9.41
C HIS A 325 -3.75 -1.40 -8.03
N ILE A 326 -4.41 -2.55 -8.00
CA ILE A 326 -4.60 -3.29 -6.75
C ILE A 326 -3.25 -3.86 -6.27
N SER A 327 -2.41 -4.36 -7.18
CA SER A 327 -1.05 -4.84 -6.83
C SER A 327 -0.18 -3.73 -6.24
N GLN A 328 -0.30 -2.50 -6.74
CA GLN A 328 0.35 -1.32 -6.20
C GLN A 328 -0.05 -1.11 -4.74
N THR A 329 -1.35 -1.20 -4.44
CA THR A 329 -1.91 -1.09 -3.09
C THR A 329 -1.36 -2.19 -2.18
N VAL A 330 -1.37 -3.45 -2.64
CA VAL A 330 -0.82 -4.60 -1.90
C VAL A 330 0.66 -4.42 -1.57
N ILE A 331 1.44 -3.90 -2.52
CA ILE A 331 2.88 -3.63 -2.34
C ILE A 331 3.13 -2.42 -1.43
N ALA A 332 2.27 -1.41 -1.49
CA ALA A 332 2.31 -0.29 -0.54
C ALA A 332 2.13 -0.81 0.89
N TRP A 333 1.19 -1.74 1.11
CA TRP A 333 1.02 -2.37 2.42
C TRP A 333 2.30 -3.05 2.90
N THR A 334 3.03 -3.78 2.04
CA THR A 334 4.26 -4.44 2.49
C THR A 334 5.35 -3.45 2.89
N ALA A 335 5.29 -2.19 2.43
CA ALA A 335 6.24 -1.13 2.73
C ALA A 335 5.83 -0.24 3.93
N MET A 336 4.58 -0.29 4.38
CA MET A 336 4.05 0.61 5.43
C MET A 336 4.68 0.39 6.82
N ARG A 337 5.02 -0.86 7.18
CA ARG A 337 5.71 -1.16 8.44
C ARG A 337 6.79 -2.19 8.29
N ALA A 338 7.95 -1.87 8.83
CA ALA A 338 9.12 -2.66 8.53
C ALA A 338 9.39 -3.85 9.48
N SER A 339 8.61 -4.03 10.55
CA SER A 339 8.60 -5.28 11.34
C SER A 339 8.23 -6.50 10.50
N HIS A 340 7.30 -6.35 9.56
CA HIS A 340 6.80 -7.43 8.70
C HIS A 340 7.34 -7.39 7.27
N VAL A 341 8.02 -6.32 6.86
CA VAL A 341 8.51 -6.10 5.49
C VAL A 341 9.14 -7.37 4.89
N VAL A 342 10.07 -8.03 5.60
CA VAL A 342 10.81 -9.14 5.01
C VAL A 342 9.96 -10.39 4.82
N SER A 343 9.12 -10.75 5.81
CA SER A 343 8.24 -11.92 5.72
C SER A 343 7.10 -11.69 4.73
N THR A 344 6.46 -10.53 4.78
CA THR A 344 5.33 -10.21 3.90
C THR A 344 5.79 -10.02 2.46
N THR A 345 6.90 -9.30 2.22
CA THR A 345 7.48 -9.18 0.86
C THR A 345 7.84 -10.55 0.31
N ARG A 346 8.40 -11.43 1.16
CA ARG A 346 8.67 -12.81 0.76
C ARG A 346 7.38 -13.52 0.34
N GLY A 347 6.35 -13.48 1.18
CA GLY A 347 5.07 -14.12 0.88
C GLY A 347 4.44 -13.59 -0.40
N VAL A 348 4.42 -12.27 -0.62
CA VAL A 348 3.87 -11.63 -1.82
C VAL A 348 4.65 -12.03 -3.09
N VAL A 349 5.99 -12.12 -3.01
CA VAL A 349 6.82 -12.59 -4.11
C VAL A 349 6.58 -14.08 -4.41
N GLU A 350 6.57 -14.93 -3.37
CA GLU A 350 6.30 -16.37 -3.47
C GLU A 350 4.88 -16.66 -3.99
N LYS A 351 3.91 -15.79 -3.67
CA LYS A 351 2.53 -15.85 -4.17
C LYS A 351 2.33 -15.25 -5.55
N GLY A 352 3.40 -14.81 -6.21
CA GLY A 352 3.40 -14.63 -7.66
C GLY A 352 3.45 -13.20 -8.16
N LEU A 353 3.80 -12.21 -7.32
CA LEU A 353 3.98 -10.81 -7.76
C LEU A 353 4.82 -10.71 -9.04
N VAL A 354 6.00 -11.32 -9.07
CA VAL A 354 6.93 -11.17 -10.21
C VAL A 354 6.37 -11.84 -11.47
N ARG A 355 5.58 -12.91 -11.32
CA ARG A 355 4.88 -13.57 -12.43
C ARG A 355 3.74 -12.70 -12.95
N LEU A 356 2.94 -12.10 -12.07
CA LEU A 356 1.91 -11.12 -12.40
C LEU A 356 2.51 -9.96 -13.19
N LEU A 357 3.60 -9.37 -12.70
CA LEU A 357 4.32 -8.32 -13.42
C LEU A 357 4.69 -8.81 -14.82
N GLY A 358 5.33 -9.97 -14.94
CA GLY A 358 5.65 -10.57 -16.25
C GLY A 358 4.43 -10.71 -17.16
N ASN A 359 3.27 -11.12 -16.66
CA ASN A 359 2.03 -11.25 -17.44
C ASN A 359 1.53 -9.90 -17.96
N THR A 360 1.65 -8.85 -17.16
CA THR A 360 1.19 -7.50 -17.50
C THR A 360 2.17 -6.72 -18.40
N MET A 361 3.41 -7.16 -18.58
CA MET A 361 4.41 -6.41 -19.38
C MET A 361 4.00 -6.18 -20.83
N CYS A 362 3.25 -7.11 -21.43
CA CYS A 362 2.87 -7.02 -22.84
C CYS A 362 1.75 -6.01 -23.12
N VAL A 363 1.08 -5.52 -22.08
CA VAL A 363 -0.03 -4.57 -22.21
C VAL A 363 0.28 -3.17 -21.65
N ALA A 364 1.46 -3.00 -21.05
CA ALA A 364 1.88 -1.72 -20.49
C ALA A 364 1.88 -0.64 -21.58
N ASP A 365 1.08 0.39 -21.35
CA ASP A 365 0.95 1.60 -22.15
C ASP A 365 1.24 2.83 -21.29
N GLU A 366 1.29 4.01 -21.92
CA GLU A 366 1.63 5.25 -21.24
C GLU A 366 0.72 5.59 -20.06
N GLN A 367 -0.56 5.18 -20.10
CA GLN A 367 -1.54 5.47 -19.05
C GLN A 367 -1.38 4.55 -17.84
N GLN A 368 -0.90 3.32 -18.04
CA GLN A 368 -0.75 2.30 -16.99
C GLN A 368 0.66 2.24 -16.36
N ASN A 369 1.51 3.24 -16.63
CA ASN A 369 2.90 3.24 -16.16
C ASN A 369 3.08 3.51 -14.66
N LYS A 370 2.19 4.29 -14.04
CA LYS A 370 2.38 4.72 -12.63
C LYS A 370 2.40 3.56 -11.64
N PRO A 371 1.46 2.59 -11.70
CA PRO A 371 1.52 1.40 -10.84
C PRO A 371 2.81 0.60 -11.03
N TRP A 372 3.27 0.44 -12.27
CA TRP A 372 4.51 -0.25 -12.60
C TRP A 372 5.73 0.41 -11.97
N GLU A 373 5.87 1.71 -12.19
CA GLU A 373 6.95 2.52 -11.64
C GLU A 373 6.99 2.38 -10.12
N PHE A 374 5.85 2.56 -9.46
CA PHE A 374 5.75 2.42 -8.00
C PHE A 374 6.16 1.02 -7.53
N ILE A 375 5.64 -0.04 -8.14
CA ILE A 375 5.95 -1.42 -7.71
C ILE A 375 7.44 -1.69 -7.85
N PHE A 376 8.06 -1.33 -8.98
CA PHE A 376 9.50 -1.51 -9.15
C PHE A 376 10.33 -0.64 -8.21
N GLN A 377 9.88 0.59 -7.95
CA GLN A 377 10.51 1.47 -6.98
C GLN A 377 10.55 0.81 -5.59
N VAL A 378 9.42 0.27 -5.13
CA VAL A 378 9.36 -0.46 -3.86
C VAL A 378 10.23 -1.70 -3.90
N LEU A 379 10.19 -2.51 -4.98
CA LEU A 379 11.00 -3.73 -5.07
C LEU A 379 12.50 -3.45 -5.05
N VAL A 380 12.98 -2.41 -5.76
CA VAL A 380 14.39 -2.03 -5.73
C VAL A 380 14.78 -1.51 -4.34
N SER A 381 13.91 -0.76 -3.67
CA SER A 381 14.14 -0.26 -2.31
C SER A 381 14.29 -1.42 -1.32
N LEU A 382 13.39 -2.40 -1.40
CA LEU A 382 13.40 -3.61 -0.58
C LEU A 382 14.60 -4.53 -0.91
N SER A 383 15.11 -4.50 -2.14
CA SER A 383 16.25 -5.29 -2.58
C SER A 383 17.60 -4.86 -1.96
N THR A 384 17.61 -3.75 -1.22
CA THR A 384 18.75 -3.39 -0.34
C THR A 384 18.93 -4.37 0.83
N SER A 385 17.96 -5.26 1.06
CA SER A 385 18.09 -6.42 1.93
C SER A 385 18.64 -7.63 1.16
N PRO A 386 19.76 -8.24 1.61
CA PRO A 386 20.33 -9.42 0.96
C PRO A 386 19.38 -10.63 0.97
N LYS A 387 18.45 -10.69 1.94
CA LYS A 387 17.44 -11.77 1.99
C LYS A 387 16.38 -11.60 0.89
N ILE A 388 16.00 -10.36 0.60
CA ILE A 388 14.98 -10.05 -0.41
C ILE A 388 15.57 -10.17 -1.80
N ILE A 389 16.76 -9.62 -2.08
CA ILE A 389 17.36 -9.76 -3.40
C ILE A 389 17.67 -11.22 -3.77
N ALA A 390 18.08 -12.05 -2.80
CA ALA A 390 18.26 -13.49 -3.02
C ALA A 390 16.95 -14.23 -3.36
N LEU A 391 15.80 -13.68 -2.95
CA LEU A 391 14.49 -14.17 -3.34
C LEU A 391 14.08 -13.65 -4.72
N LEU A 392 14.31 -12.36 -4.99
CA LEU A 392 13.89 -11.70 -6.23
C LEU A 392 14.69 -12.18 -7.45
N ASP A 393 16.00 -12.32 -7.35
CA ASP A 393 16.87 -12.58 -8.51
C ASP A 393 16.48 -13.83 -9.33
N PRO A 394 16.23 -15.01 -8.72
CA PRO A 394 15.78 -16.19 -9.46
C PRO A 394 14.41 -15.99 -10.14
N VAL A 395 13.43 -15.41 -9.46
CA VAL A 395 12.07 -15.25 -10.01
C VAL A 395 12.02 -14.18 -11.11
N PHE A 396 12.84 -13.13 -11.01
CA PHE A 396 13.01 -12.14 -12.06
C PHE A 396 13.66 -12.72 -13.31
N THR A 397 14.70 -13.54 -13.11
CA THR A 397 15.36 -14.29 -14.18
C THR A 397 14.37 -15.21 -14.89
N GLN A 398 13.47 -15.85 -14.15
CA GLN A 398 12.47 -16.74 -14.71
C GLN A 398 11.35 -16.02 -15.47
N TYR A 399 10.75 -14.97 -14.89
CA TYR A 399 9.49 -14.42 -15.37
C TYR A 399 9.60 -13.07 -16.10
N ILE A 400 10.62 -12.27 -15.81
CA ILE A 400 10.77 -10.91 -16.37
C ILE A 400 11.80 -10.87 -17.50
N TYR A 401 12.99 -11.45 -17.30
CA TYR A 401 14.08 -11.28 -18.26
C TYR A 401 13.76 -11.79 -19.68
N PRO A 402 13.18 -12.98 -19.87
CA PRO A 402 12.86 -13.47 -21.21
C PRO A 402 11.90 -12.53 -21.94
N LYS A 403 10.91 -11.98 -21.22
CA LYS A 403 9.92 -11.05 -21.76
C LYS A 403 10.53 -9.69 -22.07
N LEU A 404 11.39 -9.17 -21.19
CA LEU A 404 12.08 -7.89 -21.43
C LEU A 404 12.95 -7.93 -22.70
N HIS A 405 13.60 -9.07 -22.97
CA HIS A 405 14.40 -9.26 -24.17
C HIS A 405 13.56 -9.36 -25.45
N SER A 406 12.32 -9.84 -25.38
CA SER A 406 11.43 -9.93 -26.54
C SER A 406 10.68 -8.63 -26.86
N LEU A 407 10.67 -7.66 -25.94
CA LEU A 407 10.05 -6.35 -26.18
C LEU A 407 10.88 -5.48 -27.13
N ALA A 408 10.20 -4.80 -28.05
CA ALA A 408 10.80 -3.79 -28.92
C ALA A 408 11.47 -2.67 -28.11
N GLU A 409 12.58 -2.10 -28.61
CA GLU A 409 13.34 -1.05 -27.91
C GLU A 409 12.50 0.19 -27.58
N LYS A 410 11.51 0.52 -28.41
CA LYS A 410 10.59 1.65 -28.19
C LYS A 410 9.42 1.34 -27.26
N ASN A 411 9.33 0.11 -26.72
CA ASN A 411 8.25 -0.25 -25.83
C ASN A 411 8.39 0.47 -24.49
N VAL A 412 7.33 1.14 -24.06
CA VAL A 412 7.27 1.95 -22.84
C VAL A 412 7.63 1.12 -21.60
N ALA A 413 7.10 -0.11 -21.49
CA ALA A 413 7.42 -1.02 -20.40
C ALA A 413 8.92 -1.33 -20.32
N LYS A 414 9.57 -1.53 -21.46
CA LYS A 414 11.01 -1.80 -21.52
C LYS A 414 11.81 -0.61 -20.98
N GLY A 415 11.43 0.61 -21.32
CA GLY A 415 12.05 1.83 -20.79
C GLY A 415 11.95 1.95 -19.27
N LEU A 416 10.80 1.59 -18.69
CA LEU A 416 10.56 1.64 -17.24
C LEU A 416 11.22 0.49 -16.48
N VAL A 417 11.14 -0.73 -17.01
CA VAL A 417 11.60 -1.95 -16.33
C VAL A 417 13.12 -2.05 -16.36
N THR A 418 13.77 -1.66 -17.47
CA THR A 418 15.21 -1.88 -17.68
C THR A 418 16.10 -1.26 -16.58
N PRO A 419 15.89 0.00 -16.13
CA PRO A 419 16.68 0.59 -15.04
C PRO A 419 16.54 -0.18 -13.71
N ALA A 420 15.31 -0.60 -13.38
CA ALA A 420 15.05 -1.38 -12.17
C ALA A 420 15.76 -2.74 -12.23
N ILE A 421 15.68 -3.44 -13.36
CA ILE A 421 16.35 -4.73 -13.57
C ILE A 421 17.87 -4.59 -13.50
N SER A 422 18.43 -3.56 -14.14
CA SER A 422 19.87 -3.30 -14.09
C SER A 422 20.35 -3.13 -12.64
N THR A 423 19.57 -2.40 -11.84
CA THR A 423 19.85 -2.19 -10.41
C THR A 423 19.74 -3.48 -9.62
N LEU A 424 18.68 -4.27 -9.82
CA LEU A 424 18.50 -5.56 -9.16
C LEU A 424 19.63 -6.55 -9.50
N LYS A 425 20.05 -6.64 -10.77
CA LYS A 425 21.19 -7.47 -11.18
C LYS A 425 22.48 -7.05 -10.51
N ALA A 426 22.73 -5.74 -10.43
CA ALA A 426 23.90 -5.22 -9.72
C ALA A 426 23.86 -5.64 -8.25
N PHE A 427 22.72 -5.51 -7.57
CA PHE A 427 22.57 -5.90 -6.17
C PHE A 427 22.68 -7.42 -5.97
N ALA A 428 22.12 -8.22 -6.88
CA ALA A 428 22.23 -9.67 -6.86
C ALA A 428 23.70 -10.13 -6.99
N SER A 429 24.51 -9.44 -7.79
CA SER A 429 25.95 -9.71 -7.90
C SER A 429 26.70 -9.52 -6.57
N TYR A 430 26.16 -8.71 -5.66
CA TYR A 430 26.70 -8.49 -4.31
C TYR A 430 26.27 -9.58 -3.32
N LEU A 431 25.45 -10.56 -3.73
CA LEU A 431 25.16 -11.72 -2.88
C LEU A 431 26.42 -12.56 -2.64
N ASP A 432 27.34 -12.64 -3.61
CA ASP A 432 28.67 -13.20 -3.35
C ASP A 432 29.44 -12.30 -2.39
N LYS A 433 29.90 -12.86 -1.26
CA LYS A 433 30.70 -12.11 -0.28
C LYS A 433 32.03 -11.64 -0.84
N LYS A 434 32.55 -12.26 -1.90
CA LYS A 434 33.82 -11.85 -2.54
C LYS A 434 33.72 -10.52 -3.28
N THR A 435 32.53 -10.15 -3.75
CA THR A 435 32.28 -8.89 -4.46
C THR A 435 31.92 -7.75 -3.50
N ARG A 436 31.68 -8.04 -2.23
CA ARG A 436 31.35 -7.05 -1.20
C ARG A 436 32.56 -6.31 -0.68
N ILE A 437 32.33 -5.06 -0.27
CA ILE A 437 33.30 -4.26 0.47
C ILE A 437 33.56 -4.90 1.83
N ARG A 438 34.83 -5.02 2.21
CA ARG A 438 35.22 -5.45 3.55
C ARG A 438 35.10 -4.29 4.52
N ILE A 439 34.56 -4.56 5.70
CA ILE A 439 34.32 -3.52 6.71
C ILE A 439 35.34 -3.58 7.83
N CYS A 440 35.72 -2.41 8.32
CA CYS A 440 36.54 -2.22 9.52
C CYS A 440 36.04 -0.97 10.25
N ASP A 441 35.66 -1.12 11.50
CA ASP A 441 35.16 -0.04 12.37
C ASP A 441 36.27 0.73 13.06
N ASN A 442 37.52 0.27 12.99
CA ASN A 442 38.64 1.05 13.48
C ASN A 442 38.87 2.24 12.54
N LEU A 443 38.62 3.45 13.05
CA LEU A 443 38.82 4.68 12.30
C LEU A 443 40.27 4.81 11.80
N ASP A 444 41.25 4.26 12.52
CA ASP A 444 42.69 4.40 12.22
C ASP A 444 43.23 3.32 11.27
N HIS A 445 42.39 2.42 10.76
CA HIS A 445 42.79 1.26 9.94
C HIS A 445 43.66 1.64 8.72
N ARG A 446 43.28 2.67 7.97
CA ARG A 446 43.89 2.98 6.67
C ARG A 446 45.09 3.92 6.69
N ALA A 447 45.33 4.61 7.81
CA ALA A 447 46.52 5.47 7.98
C ALA A 447 47.84 4.68 7.84
N ARG A 448 47.79 3.33 7.84
CA ARG A 448 48.96 2.45 7.80
C ARG A 448 49.01 1.48 6.62
N THR A 449 47.92 1.25 5.89
CA THR A 449 47.87 0.21 4.83
C THR A 449 48.25 0.74 3.44
N GLY A 450 48.75 1.98 3.34
CA GLY A 450 49.15 2.62 2.08
C GLY A 450 49.89 1.66 1.14
N ALA A 451 49.28 1.40 -0.01
CA ALA A 451 49.74 0.56 -1.14
C ALA A 451 50.12 -0.92 -0.88
N VAL A 452 50.60 -1.30 0.32
CA VAL A 452 51.21 -2.62 0.59
C VAL A 452 50.17 -3.73 0.81
N ALA A 453 48.88 -3.41 0.95
CA ALA A 453 47.83 -4.40 1.20
C ALA A 453 47.40 -5.23 -0.04
N GLN A 454 47.83 -4.87 -1.26
CA GLN A 454 47.39 -5.53 -2.49
C GLN A 454 47.90 -6.98 -2.69
N GLY A 455 48.75 -7.50 -1.79
CA GLY A 455 49.28 -8.87 -1.90
C GLY A 455 48.95 -9.83 -0.74
N ARG A 456 48.34 -9.35 0.36
CA ARG A 456 48.06 -10.23 1.51
C ARG A 456 46.73 -10.94 1.33
N ARG A 457 46.75 -12.27 1.57
CA ARG A 457 45.53 -13.06 1.61
C ARG A 457 44.54 -12.39 2.56
N PRO A 458 43.30 -12.17 2.12
CA PRO A 458 42.31 -11.51 2.93
C PRO A 458 42.10 -12.25 4.26
N GLN A 459 42.33 -11.56 5.38
CA GLN A 459 42.00 -12.12 6.70
C GLN A 459 40.47 -12.21 6.85
N LYS A 460 40.02 -13.19 7.64
CA LYS A 460 38.62 -13.33 8.04
C LYS A 460 38.24 -12.15 8.93
N GLU A 461 37.13 -11.48 8.62
CA GLU A 461 36.59 -10.41 9.45
C GLU A 461 36.25 -10.94 10.85
N MET A 462 36.53 -10.14 11.88
CA MET A 462 36.30 -10.48 13.28
C MET A 462 35.31 -9.50 13.90
N THR A 463 34.31 -10.03 14.58
CA THR A 463 33.34 -9.23 15.32
C THR A 463 33.69 -9.23 16.81
N CYS A 464 33.43 -8.13 17.51
CA CYS A 464 33.54 -8.14 18.97
C CYS A 464 32.60 -9.21 19.57
N SER A 465 33.13 -10.05 20.47
CA SER A 465 32.37 -11.18 21.06
C SER A 465 31.31 -10.74 22.06
N THR A 466 31.38 -9.51 22.57
CA THR A 466 30.43 -8.98 23.55
C THR A 466 29.30 -8.23 22.88
N CYS A 467 29.60 -7.15 22.16
CA CYS A 467 28.55 -6.33 21.53
C CYS A 467 28.10 -6.84 20.16
N HIS A 468 28.94 -7.57 19.42
CA HIS A 468 28.71 -7.97 18.02
C HIS A 468 28.39 -6.84 17.01
N SER A 469 28.49 -5.57 17.42
CA SER A 469 28.12 -4.41 16.61
C SER A 469 29.28 -3.83 15.79
N VAL A 470 30.52 -4.08 16.21
CA VAL A 470 31.75 -3.64 15.52
C VAL A 470 32.48 -4.82 14.85
N VAL A 471 33.11 -4.52 13.71
CA VAL A 471 33.84 -5.46 12.85
C VAL A 471 35.26 -4.96 12.61
N TYR A 472 36.22 -5.87 12.66
CA TYR A 472 37.63 -5.59 12.47
C TYR A 472 38.24 -6.52 11.44
N CYS A 473 39.10 -5.97 10.59
CA CYS A 473 39.86 -6.76 9.63
C CYS A 473 41.07 -7.50 10.24
N SER A 474 41.47 -7.14 11.47
CA SER A 474 42.64 -7.70 12.16
C SER A 474 42.59 -7.47 13.68
N LYS A 475 43.33 -8.29 14.46
CA LYS A 475 43.41 -8.17 15.93
C LYS A 475 44.07 -6.84 16.35
N LYS A 476 44.99 -6.35 15.50
CA LYS A 476 45.62 -5.04 15.68
C LYS A 476 44.58 -3.93 15.62
N CYS A 477 43.74 -3.93 14.57
CA CYS A 477 42.69 -2.93 14.44
C CYS A 477 41.67 -2.99 15.57
N GLN A 478 41.34 -4.19 16.06
CA GLN A 478 40.50 -4.37 17.23
C GLN A 478 41.12 -3.76 18.49
N ARG A 479 42.40 -4.02 18.78
CA ARG A 479 43.09 -3.49 19.97
C ARG A 479 43.15 -1.97 19.97
N GLU A 480 43.54 -1.39 18.83
CA GLU A 480 43.63 0.06 18.66
C GLU A 480 42.26 0.74 18.90
N ASP A 481 41.19 0.21 18.28
CA ASP A 481 39.86 0.77 18.48
C ASP A 481 39.33 0.54 19.90
N TRP A 482 39.65 -0.60 20.51
CA TRP A 482 39.33 -0.90 21.92
C TRP A 482 39.90 0.13 22.87
N GLU A 483 41.18 0.47 22.71
CA GLU A 483 41.87 1.45 23.56
C GLU A 483 41.38 2.87 23.31
N ALA A 484 41.05 3.23 22.06
CA ALA A 484 40.66 4.59 21.71
C ALA A 484 39.17 4.92 22.01
N ARG A 485 38.27 3.97 21.75
CA ARG A 485 36.83 4.21 21.63
C ARG A 485 35.98 3.07 22.16
N HIS A 486 36.19 1.86 21.63
CA HIS A 486 35.21 0.79 21.74
C HIS A 486 35.00 0.29 23.17
N ARG A 487 36.01 0.37 24.06
CA ARG A 487 35.84 -0.02 25.47
C ARG A 487 34.69 0.73 26.15
N ASP A 488 34.57 2.04 25.89
CA ASP A 488 33.55 2.91 26.48
C ASP A 488 32.16 2.66 25.85
N GLU A 489 32.13 2.18 24.61
CA GLU A 489 30.92 1.92 23.83
C GLU A 489 30.35 0.52 24.07
N CYS A 490 31.22 -0.46 24.34
CA CYS A 490 30.93 -1.89 24.20
C CYS A 490 29.73 -2.34 25.03
N HIS A 491 29.65 -1.89 26.30
CA HIS A 491 28.58 -2.29 27.20
C HIS A 491 27.21 -1.78 26.74
N ALA A 492 27.13 -0.53 26.27
CA ALA A 492 25.89 0.04 25.75
C ALA A 492 25.46 -0.68 24.46
N MET A 493 26.39 -0.83 23.50
CA MET A 493 26.13 -1.56 22.26
C MET A 493 25.74 -3.03 22.50
N ALA A 494 26.29 -3.67 23.55
CA ALA A 494 25.93 -5.05 23.90
C ALA A 494 24.50 -5.16 24.43
N ARG A 495 24.02 -4.18 25.20
CA ARG A 495 22.61 -4.13 25.62
C ARG A 495 21.68 -3.98 24.42
N GLU A 496 21.98 -3.03 23.53
CA GLU A 496 21.22 -2.82 22.29
C GLU A 496 21.21 -4.07 21.40
N TYR A 497 22.35 -4.77 21.32
CA TYR A 497 22.44 -6.05 20.62
C TYR A 497 21.52 -7.11 21.23
N LEU A 498 21.46 -7.24 22.56
CA LEU A 498 20.57 -8.21 23.22
C LEU A 498 19.09 -7.85 23.02
N GLU A 499 18.74 -6.57 23.09
CA GLU A 499 17.39 -6.07 22.83
C GLU A 499 16.94 -6.37 21.40
N THR A 500 17.74 -5.99 20.41
CA THR A 500 17.45 -6.26 18.98
C THR A 500 17.45 -7.75 18.65
N LYS A 501 18.30 -8.55 19.30
CA LYS A 501 18.28 -10.02 19.17
C LYS A 501 16.98 -10.62 19.70
N ARG A 502 16.49 -10.15 20.86
CA ARG A 502 15.21 -10.60 21.43
C ARG A 502 14.03 -10.21 20.54
N ALA A 503 14.08 -9.03 19.94
CA ALA A 503 13.07 -8.54 19.01
C ALA A 503 13.15 -9.15 17.60
N GLY A 504 14.16 -9.98 17.29
CA GLY A 504 14.38 -10.51 15.93
C GLY A 504 14.84 -9.48 14.90
N THR A 505 15.03 -8.22 15.30
CA THR A 505 15.44 -7.09 14.46
C THR A 505 16.95 -6.87 14.52
N ARG A 506 17.74 -7.95 14.37
CA ARG A 506 19.21 -7.84 14.42
C ARG A 506 19.78 -7.32 13.10
N TYR A 507 20.45 -6.17 13.13
CA TYR A 507 21.23 -5.66 12.00
C TYR A 507 22.59 -6.38 11.90
N TRP A 508 22.74 -7.24 10.89
CA TRP A 508 23.93 -8.10 10.75
C TRP A 508 25.07 -7.38 10.02
N HIS A 509 26.31 -7.67 10.40
CA HIS A 509 27.48 -7.19 9.67
C HIS A 509 27.49 -7.61 8.19
N ASN A 510 26.96 -8.78 7.85
CA ASN A 510 26.82 -9.20 6.45
C ASN A 510 25.84 -8.30 5.66
N THR A 511 24.80 -7.79 6.34
CA THR A 511 23.84 -6.83 5.77
C THR A 511 24.50 -5.46 5.61
N ARG A 512 25.25 -4.99 6.62
CA ARG A 512 26.07 -3.78 6.51
C ARG A 512 27.09 -3.86 5.38
N SER A 513 27.81 -4.98 5.31
CA SER A 513 28.51 -5.54 4.16
C SER A 513 27.95 -5.15 2.81
N PHE A 514 26.78 -5.73 2.59
CA PHE A 514 26.00 -5.64 1.37
C PHE A 514 25.54 -4.20 1.09
N GLN A 515 24.94 -3.54 2.08
CA GLN A 515 24.41 -2.19 1.96
C GLN A 515 25.50 -1.13 1.72
N LEU A 516 26.68 -1.28 2.33
CA LEU A 516 27.82 -0.42 2.05
C LEU A 516 28.32 -0.58 0.60
N THR A 517 28.25 -1.81 0.07
CA THR A 517 28.58 -2.09 -1.33
C THR A 517 27.58 -1.43 -2.29
N ILE A 518 26.28 -1.49 -1.97
CA ILE A 518 25.24 -0.75 -2.67
C ILE A 518 25.50 0.76 -2.60
N LEU A 519 25.78 1.29 -1.41
CA LEU A 519 26.02 2.71 -1.20
C LEU A 519 27.19 3.22 -2.05
N ARG A 520 28.27 2.43 -2.12
CA ARG A 520 29.42 2.72 -2.99
C ARG A 520 29.00 2.83 -4.46
N ARG A 521 28.13 1.92 -4.93
CA ARG A 521 27.61 1.93 -6.30
C ARG A 521 26.73 3.13 -6.57
N LEU A 522 25.82 3.48 -5.65
CA LEU A 522 24.90 4.63 -5.79
C LEU A 522 25.63 5.98 -5.74
N TYR A 523 26.74 6.04 -4.99
CA TYR A 523 27.56 7.25 -4.91
C TYR A 523 28.27 7.59 -6.23
N GLU A 524 28.63 6.60 -7.05
CA GLU A 524 29.45 6.85 -8.24
C GLU A 524 28.72 7.66 -9.34
N PRO A 525 27.51 7.32 -9.80
CA PRO A 525 26.77 8.17 -10.75
C PRO A 525 26.49 9.55 -10.18
N SER A 526 26.15 9.64 -8.90
CA SER A 526 25.93 10.90 -8.18
C SER A 526 27.20 11.76 -8.12
N SER A 527 28.38 11.13 -8.16
CA SER A 527 29.67 11.83 -8.27
C SER A 527 29.88 12.49 -9.64
N PHE A 528 29.10 12.16 -10.68
CA PHE A 528 29.11 12.93 -11.93
C PHE A 528 28.71 14.38 -11.68
N MET A 529 27.70 14.64 -10.83
CA MET A 529 27.36 16.00 -10.40
C MET A 529 28.53 16.70 -9.67
N TRP A 530 29.36 15.94 -8.96
CA TRP A 530 30.59 16.47 -8.36
C TRP A 530 31.67 16.76 -9.39
N ASN A 531 31.87 15.88 -10.37
CA ASN A 531 32.87 16.10 -11.41
C ASN A 531 32.52 17.32 -12.29
N THR A 532 31.22 17.57 -12.55
CA THR A 532 30.78 18.80 -13.22
C THR A 532 30.92 20.04 -12.32
N SER A 533 30.73 19.91 -10.99
CA SER A 533 31.02 20.97 -10.00
C SER A 533 32.51 21.37 -9.89
N SER A 534 33.41 20.57 -10.48
CA SER A 534 34.85 20.89 -10.56
C SER A 534 35.16 22.04 -11.52
N ARG A 535 34.18 22.51 -12.31
CA ARG A 535 34.29 23.80 -12.99
C ARG A 535 34.32 24.91 -11.94
N PRO A 536 35.12 25.96 -12.11
CA PRO A 536 35.21 27.03 -11.11
C PRO A 536 33.90 27.82 -11.05
N PHE A 537 32.95 27.35 -10.23
CA PHE A 537 31.71 28.07 -9.92
C PHE A 537 32.00 29.27 -9.02
N HIS A 538 31.11 30.26 -9.05
CA HIS A 538 31.22 31.57 -8.40
C HIS A 538 31.80 31.50 -6.96
N ASN A 539 32.70 32.44 -6.67
CA ASN A 539 33.63 32.42 -5.53
C ASN A 539 33.01 32.25 -4.13
N ASP A 540 31.72 32.57 -3.93
CA ASP A 540 31.12 32.62 -2.58
C ASP A 540 30.71 31.24 -2.02
N TYR A 541 30.68 30.20 -2.86
CA TYR A 541 30.33 28.83 -2.46
C TYR A 541 31.56 27.89 -2.37
N GLN A 542 32.74 28.37 -2.73
CA GLN A 542 33.98 27.60 -2.68
C GLN A 542 34.43 27.42 -1.21
N GLY A 543 34.24 26.23 -0.65
CA GLY A 543 34.77 25.86 0.66
C GLY A 543 33.77 25.18 1.59
N ARG A 544 32.48 25.17 1.26
CA ARG A 544 31.50 24.41 2.04
C ARG A 544 31.77 22.91 1.87
N ARG A 545 31.83 22.21 2.99
CA ARG A 545 31.85 20.75 3.01
C ARG A 545 30.41 20.26 2.98
N LEU A 546 30.12 19.39 2.04
CA LEU A 546 28.79 18.82 1.88
C LEU A 546 28.77 17.37 2.35
N VAL A 547 27.63 16.95 2.87
CA VAL A 547 27.29 15.57 3.13
C VAL A 547 26.22 15.17 2.12
N ILE A 548 26.42 14.04 1.45
CA ILE A 548 25.40 13.46 0.56
C ILE A 548 24.64 12.41 1.34
N THR A 549 23.37 12.63 1.62
CA THR A 549 22.51 11.58 2.14
C THR A 549 21.91 10.82 0.95
N LEU A 550 22.22 9.52 0.85
CA LEU A 550 21.67 8.63 -0.16
C LEU A 550 20.57 7.77 0.48
N ASP A 551 19.32 8.09 0.18
CA ASP A 551 18.18 7.26 0.56
C ASP A 551 18.05 6.06 -0.37
N ALA A 552 18.60 4.93 0.07
CA ALA A 552 18.44 3.70 -0.68
C ALA A 552 17.00 3.16 -0.61
N ALA A 553 16.16 3.75 0.26
CA ALA A 553 14.77 3.38 0.42
C ALA A 553 13.79 4.23 -0.40
N ASP A 554 14.18 5.47 -0.78
CA ASP A 554 13.43 6.33 -1.69
C ASP A 554 14.17 6.49 -3.01
N ILE A 555 13.75 5.73 -4.02
CA ILE A 555 14.38 5.77 -5.35
C ILE A 555 13.88 6.94 -6.20
N SER A 556 12.74 7.53 -5.85
CA SER A 556 12.19 8.63 -6.62
C SER A 556 13.02 9.90 -6.45
N ASP A 557 13.60 10.09 -5.27
CA ASP A 557 14.55 11.15 -4.98
C ASP A 557 15.58 10.72 -3.92
N PRO A 558 16.56 9.89 -4.31
CA PRO A 558 17.43 9.24 -3.35
C PRO A 558 18.48 10.17 -2.77
N THR A 559 18.60 11.44 -3.17
CA THR A 559 19.80 12.23 -2.86
C THR A 559 19.46 13.53 -2.16
N THR A 560 19.93 13.70 -0.91
CA THR A 560 19.88 14.98 -0.19
C THR A 560 21.28 15.52 0.00
N LEU A 561 21.43 16.84 -0.05
CA LEU A 561 22.67 17.53 0.25
C LEU A 561 22.51 18.38 1.49
N ASP A 562 23.46 18.27 2.42
CA ASP A 562 23.52 19.10 3.62
C ASP A 562 24.90 19.75 3.74
N VAL A 563 24.94 20.98 4.24
CA VAL A 563 26.20 21.56 4.73
C VAL A 563 26.64 20.75 5.93
N LEU A 564 27.94 20.46 6.04
CA LEU A 564 28.48 19.58 7.09
C LEU A 564 28.03 19.98 8.49
N ASP A 565 28.05 21.27 8.82
CA ASP A 565 27.68 21.74 10.15
C ASP A 565 26.18 21.56 10.43
N ASP A 566 25.31 21.77 9.43
CA ASP A 566 23.88 21.49 9.52
C ASP A 566 23.63 19.99 9.66
N TYR A 567 24.33 19.17 8.88
CA TYR A 567 24.26 17.71 8.98
C TYR A 567 24.65 17.23 10.39
N VAL A 568 25.75 17.75 10.94
CA VAL A 568 26.22 17.42 12.30
C VAL A 568 25.17 17.85 13.33
N LYS A 569 24.71 19.10 13.25
CA LYS A 569 23.67 19.65 14.15
C LYS A 569 22.40 18.80 14.15
N ASN A 570 21.95 18.36 12.97
CA ASN A 570 20.71 17.58 12.82
C ASN A 570 20.90 16.09 13.16
N THR A 571 22.12 15.56 13.01
CA THR A 571 22.42 14.14 13.26
C THR A 571 22.74 13.87 14.73
N THR A 572 23.45 14.77 15.41
CA THR A 572 23.87 14.59 16.81
C THR A 572 22.73 14.22 17.76
N PRO A 573 21.54 14.86 17.72
CA PRO A 573 20.41 14.49 18.59
C PRO A 573 19.85 13.09 18.34
N LEU A 574 20.13 12.49 17.18
CA LEU A 574 19.66 11.16 16.79
C LEU A 574 20.60 10.04 17.23
N LEU A 575 21.81 10.38 17.68
CA LEU A 575 22.83 9.42 18.06
C LEU A 575 22.66 9.01 19.52
N ALA A 576 22.83 7.72 19.78
CA ALA A 576 22.96 7.23 21.15
C ALA A 576 24.18 7.89 21.81
N PRO A 577 24.12 8.27 23.11
CA PRO A 577 25.19 9.02 23.77
C PRO A 577 26.57 8.37 23.66
N HIS A 578 26.62 7.04 23.71
CA HIS A 578 27.86 6.29 23.63
C HIS A 578 28.54 6.37 22.23
N LEU A 579 27.81 6.72 21.16
CA LEU A 579 28.37 6.87 19.81
C LEU A 579 28.89 8.28 19.50
N LEU A 580 28.58 9.28 20.32
CA LEU A 580 28.90 10.70 20.06
C LEU A 580 30.41 10.95 19.88
N LYS A 581 31.24 10.34 20.75
CA LYS A 581 32.71 10.44 20.68
C LYS A 581 33.24 9.95 19.32
N ARG A 582 32.77 8.78 18.88
CA ARG A 582 33.14 8.18 17.58
C ARG A 582 32.66 9.02 16.41
N PHE A 583 31.42 9.51 16.44
CA PHE A 583 30.87 10.36 15.40
C PHE A 583 31.67 11.67 15.25
N ASN A 584 31.97 12.34 16.37
CA ASN A 584 32.75 13.57 16.34
C ASN A 584 34.17 13.32 15.78
N GLN A 585 34.84 12.25 16.19
CA GLN A 585 36.14 11.87 15.62
C GLN A 585 36.06 11.57 14.12
N PHE A 586 34.99 10.92 13.67
CA PHE A 586 34.73 10.64 12.26
C PHE A 586 34.58 11.94 11.45
N VAL A 587 33.81 12.90 11.97
CA VAL A 587 33.60 14.23 11.37
C VAL A 587 34.91 15.03 11.35
N GLU A 588 35.65 15.07 12.46
CA GLU A 588 36.92 15.80 12.53
C GLU A 588 37.96 15.22 11.56
N ARG A 589 37.95 13.90 11.33
CA ARG A 589 38.79 13.29 10.30
C ARG A 589 38.41 13.72 8.89
N PHE A 590 37.11 13.75 8.57
CA PHE A 590 36.62 14.29 7.30
C PHE A 590 37.06 15.75 7.12
N LYS A 591 37.00 16.53 8.22
CA LYS A 591 37.45 17.92 8.24
C LYS A 591 38.97 18.07 8.04
N ALA A 592 39.78 17.15 8.56
CA ALA A 592 41.23 17.22 8.45
C ALA A 592 41.74 16.89 7.03
N ASP A 593 41.14 15.92 6.34
CA ASP A 593 41.63 15.44 5.03
C ASP A 593 41.22 16.32 3.84
N SER A 594 40.40 17.35 4.08
CA SER A 594 39.87 18.26 3.06
C SER A 594 40.45 19.67 3.19
N PRO A 595 41.78 19.90 3.10
CA PRO A 595 42.29 21.26 3.16
C PRO A 595 41.66 22.07 2.01
N PRO A 596 41.21 23.31 2.26
CA PRO A 596 40.68 24.16 1.21
C PRO A 596 41.75 24.25 0.13
N ARG A 597 41.42 23.82 -1.09
CA ARG A 597 42.31 23.92 -2.25
C ARG A 597 42.61 25.40 -2.45
N SER A 598 43.76 25.87 -1.97
CA SER A 598 44.16 27.24 -2.24
C SER A 598 44.29 27.40 -3.76
N LYS A 599 43.79 28.50 -4.32
CA LYS A 599 43.92 28.82 -5.75
C LYS A 599 45.38 28.70 -6.22
N LEU A 600 46.34 28.97 -5.33
CA LEU A 600 47.77 28.82 -5.55
C LEU A 600 48.22 27.36 -5.77
N ALA A 601 47.66 26.39 -5.02
CA ALA A 601 48.01 24.98 -5.16
C ALA A 601 47.49 24.38 -6.49
N LEU A 602 46.29 24.81 -6.90
CA LEU A 602 45.71 24.46 -8.20
C LEU A 602 46.52 25.05 -9.37
N ALA A 603 46.90 26.32 -9.26
CA ALA A 603 47.68 27.02 -10.29
C ALA A 603 49.10 26.44 -10.45
N ARG A 604 49.70 25.92 -9.37
CA ARG A 604 51.06 25.36 -9.42
C ARG A 604 51.13 23.88 -9.85
N GLY A 605 49.99 23.19 -10.01
CA GLY A 605 49.98 21.75 -10.30
C GLY A 605 50.57 20.86 -9.20
N ILE A 606 50.93 21.44 -8.05
CA ILE A 606 51.49 20.75 -6.87
C ILE A 606 50.31 20.26 -6.04
N GLY A 607 50.00 18.96 -6.12
CA GLY A 607 48.94 18.32 -5.33
C GLY A 607 47.93 17.47 -6.12
N LYS A 608 48.25 17.05 -7.34
CA LYS A 608 47.29 16.45 -8.28
C LYS A 608 46.58 15.15 -7.87
N ASP A 609 46.93 14.47 -6.76
CA ASP A 609 46.36 13.15 -6.47
C ASP A 609 46.09 12.81 -4.99
N LYS A 610 46.00 13.80 -4.08
CA LYS A 610 45.32 13.51 -2.80
C LYS A 610 43.82 13.39 -3.12
N GLY A 611 43.39 12.16 -3.41
CA GLY A 611 42.03 11.85 -3.86
C GLY A 611 40.99 12.52 -2.95
N THR A 612 40.06 13.24 -3.57
CA THR A 612 38.99 13.95 -2.87
C THR A 612 38.20 12.95 -2.02
N MET A 613 37.97 13.29 -0.75
CA MET A 613 37.07 12.53 0.10
C MET A 613 35.65 13.09 -0.01
N GLY A 614 34.67 12.20 -0.09
CA GLY A 614 33.26 12.53 0.05
C GLY A 614 32.69 11.91 1.31
N LEU A 615 31.84 12.66 2.01
CA LEU A 615 31.08 12.16 3.16
C LEU A 615 29.67 11.83 2.70
N VAL A 616 29.26 10.58 2.90
CA VAL A 616 27.97 10.05 2.47
C VAL A 616 27.24 9.45 3.66
N ASN A 617 25.95 9.75 3.81
CA ASN A 617 25.07 9.07 4.75
C ASN A 617 24.09 8.19 3.97
N GLY A 618 24.33 6.88 3.93
CA GLY A 618 23.40 5.94 3.30
C GLY A 618 22.30 5.54 4.26
N THR A 619 21.04 5.63 3.86
CA THR A 619 19.92 5.25 4.73
C THR A 619 19.14 4.07 4.19
N PHE A 620 18.76 3.16 5.09
CA PHE A 620 18.08 1.92 4.75
C PHE A 620 16.96 1.66 5.75
N PHE A 621 15.81 1.18 5.26
CA PHE A 621 14.75 0.71 6.15
C PHE A 621 15.12 -0.63 6.77
N PHE A 622 14.86 -0.75 8.07
CA PHE A 622 15.18 -1.95 8.83
C PHE A 622 14.30 -2.07 10.07
N GLY A 623 13.21 -2.84 9.97
CA GLY A 623 12.20 -2.78 11.02
C GLY A 623 11.56 -1.38 11.08
N ASP A 624 10.92 -1.07 12.19
CA ASP A 624 10.44 0.27 12.58
C ASP A 624 11.52 1.37 12.69
N LYS A 625 12.76 1.08 12.27
CA LYS A 625 13.92 1.95 12.37
C LYS A 625 14.53 2.22 11.01
N GLU A 626 15.23 3.35 10.97
CA GLU A 626 16.12 3.70 9.89
C GLU A 626 17.56 3.36 10.30
N VAL A 627 18.26 2.58 9.48
CA VAL A 627 19.69 2.34 9.63
C VAL A 627 20.45 3.34 8.77
N ASN A 628 21.34 4.09 9.41
CA ASN A 628 22.20 5.07 8.77
C ASN A 628 23.64 4.56 8.71
N VAL A 629 24.21 4.50 7.50
CA VAL A 629 25.57 4.07 7.20
C VAL A 629 26.38 5.27 6.73
N VAL A 630 27.01 5.96 7.69
CA VAL A 630 27.85 7.13 7.41
C VAL A 630 29.21 6.65 6.93
N THR A 631 29.61 7.07 5.73
CA THR A 631 30.76 6.54 5.02
C THR A 631 31.61 7.67 4.43
N MET A 632 32.92 7.58 4.62
CA MET A 632 33.88 8.39 3.88
C MET A 632 34.35 7.61 2.66
N PHE A 633 34.02 8.09 1.46
CA PHE A 633 34.54 7.55 0.22
C PHE A 633 35.76 8.34 -0.23
N LYS A 634 36.79 7.63 -0.67
CA LYS A 634 38.02 8.22 -1.20
C LYS A 634 38.22 7.73 -2.63
N LYS A 635 38.45 8.66 -3.56
CA LYS A 635 38.72 8.30 -4.95
C LYS A 635 39.96 7.41 -5.04
N SER A 636 39.84 6.28 -5.72
CA SER A 636 40.86 5.26 -5.87
C SER A 636 41.04 4.95 -7.35
N LYS A 637 42.30 4.94 -7.83
CA LYS A 637 42.63 4.68 -9.24
C LYS A 637 42.58 3.19 -9.61
N ASN A 638 42.43 2.29 -8.62
CA ASN A 638 42.72 0.88 -8.81
C ASN A 638 41.85 -0.03 -7.92
N THR A 639 40.53 0.07 -8.07
CA THR A 639 39.57 -0.74 -7.29
C THR A 639 39.43 -2.17 -7.85
N GLY A 640 39.89 -2.42 -9.08
CA GLY A 640 39.65 -3.68 -9.80
C GLY A 640 38.19 -3.90 -10.23
N ASP A 641 37.28 -2.98 -9.85
CA ASP A 641 35.88 -2.96 -10.26
C ASP A 641 35.75 -1.92 -11.38
N PRO A 642 35.45 -2.32 -12.64
CA PRO A 642 35.34 -1.39 -13.76
C PRO A 642 34.21 -0.36 -13.55
N PHE A 643 33.30 -0.62 -12.59
CA PHE A 643 32.18 0.23 -12.25
C PHE A 643 32.33 0.89 -10.88
N CYS A 644 33.55 1.05 -10.35
CA CYS A 644 33.72 1.82 -9.14
C CYS A 644 35.08 2.49 -8.99
N ASN A 645 35.11 3.81 -8.87
CA ASN A 645 36.33 4.59 -8.64
C ASN A 645 36.56 5.02 -7.19
N PHE A 646 35.87 4.41 -6.22
CA PHE A 646 35.93 4.84 -4.82
C PHE A 646 36.20 3.67 -3.87
N ASP A 647 37.03 3.91 -2.87
CA ASP A 647 37.22 3.02 -1.74
C ASP A 647 36.55 3.58 -0.49
N VAL A 648 36.17 2.69 0.42
CA VAL A 648 35.72 3.09 1.76
C VAL A 648 36.94 3.39 2.63
N GLU A 649 37.06 4.64 3.04
CA GLU A 649 38.07 5.09 4.00
C GLU A 649 37.68 4.69 5.42
N ASN A 650 36.47 5.06 5.83
CA ASN A 650 35.86 4.67 7.09
C ASN A 650 34.34 4.57 6.94
N SER A 651 33.70 3.82 7.84
CA SER A 651 32.25 3.84 7.99
C SER A 651 31.83 3.76 9.46
N MET A 652 30.68 4.31 9.79
CA MET A 652 29.99 4.21 11.07
C MET A 652 28.52 3.86 10.80
N VAL A 653 27.90 3.14 11.73
CA VAL A 653 26.46 2.86 11.68
C VAL A 653 25.78 3.37 12.93
N TYR A 654 24.59 3.93 12.76
CA TYR A 654 23.65 4.21 13.84
C TYR A 654 22.22 3.91 13.37
N THR A 655 21.30 3.78 14.33
CA THR A 655 19.87 3.58 14.05
C THR A 655 19.07 4.70 14.69
N CYS A 656 18.04 5.19 14.01
CA CYS A 656 17.11 6.17 14.56
C CYS A 656 15.66 5.82 14.17
N SER A 657 14.68 6.50 14.76
CA SER A 657 13.31 6.48 14.26
C SER A 657 13.25 7.03 12.83
N HIS A 658 12.23 6.63 12.07
CA HIS A 658 11.99 7.17 10.73
C HIS A 658 11.89 8.70 10.77
N ARG A 659 12.61 9.36 9.85
CA ARG A 659 12.61 10.82 9.73
C ARG A 659 11.70 11.25 8.60
N ASP A 660 10.95 12.32 8.82
CA ASP A 660 10.37 13.08 7.73
C ASP A 660 11.46 13.96 7.10
N ARG A 661 11.99 13.49 5.97
CA ARG A 661 13.12 14.14 5.27
C ARG A 661 12.70 15.34 4.45
N TYR A 662 11.43 15.40 4.07
CA TYR A 662 10.91 16.38 3.13
C TYR A 662 10.06 17.44 3.83
N GLY A 663 9.51 17.14 5.01
CA GLY A 663 8.60 18.03 5.75
C GLY A 663 9.20 19.40 6.07
N THR A 664 10.51 19.46 6.35
CA THR A 664 11.19 20.75 6.63
C THR A 664 11.59 21.52 5.36
N HIS A 665 11.35 20.96 4.18
CA HIS A 665 11.83 21.49 2.90
C HIS A 665 10.72 21.72 1.88
N GLY A 666 9.45 21.78 2.31
CA GLY A 666 8.32 22.00 1.39
C GLY A 666 8.03 20.81 0.49
N GLY A 667 8.30 19.59 0.96
CA GLY A 667 8.08 18.37 0.19
C GLY A 667 9.21 18.06 -0.80
N ARG A 668 8.91 17.19 -1.77
CA ARG A 668 9.87 16.71 -2.78
C ARG A 668 10.39 17.83 -3.67
N ASP A 669 9.51 18.71 -4.14
CA ASP A 669 9.90 19.80 -5.05
C ASP A 669 10.84 20.81 -4.38
N GLY A 670 10.54 21.19 -3.14
CA GLY A 670 11.38 22.13 -2.39
C GLY A 670 12.72 21.51 -1.95
N HIS A 671 12.78 20.19 -1.81
CA HIS A 671 14.03 19.45 -1.56
C HIS A 671 14.96 19.46 -2.77
N MET A 672 14.46 19.17 -3.98
CA MET A 672 15.29 19.27 -5.20
C MET A 672 15.79 20.70 -5.42
N GLU A 673 14.93 21.70 -5.19
CA GLU A 673 15.32 23.12 -5.26
C GLU A 673 16.43 23.46 -4.24
N ARG A 674 16.32 22.96 -3.00
CA ARG A 674 17.34 23.12 -1.95
C ARG A 674 18.67 22.53 -2.37
N ASN A 675 18.69 21.30 -2.88
CA ASN A 675 19.91 20.63 -3.34
C ASN A 675 20.61 21.46 -4.43
N LEU A 676 19.85 21.95 -5.40
CA LEU A 676 20.41 22.75 -6.49
C LEU A 676 20.91 24.11 -5.99
N LYS A 677 20.22 24.77 -5.05
CA LYS A 677 20.70 26.00 -4.40
C LYS A 677 22.01 25.76 -3.61
N LEU A 678 22.18 24.59 -3.00
CA LEU A 678 23.43 24.23 -2.31
C LEU A 678 24.58 23.96 -3.29
N LEU A 679 24.29 23.35 -4.44
CA LEU A 679 25.30 23.05 -5.47
C LEU A 679 25.72 24.28 -6.27
N TYR A 680 24.76 25.11 -6.67
CA TYR A 680 24.98 26.20 -7.63
C TYR A 680 24.94 27.58 -6.97
N GLY A 681 24.29 27.73 -5.81
CA GLY A 681 24.01 29.01 -5.18
C GLY A 681 22.61 29.55 -5.56
N PRO A 682 22.07 30.51 -4.79
CA PRO A 682 20.69 31.01 -4.93
C PRO A 682 20.47 31.91 -6.15
N ASN A 683 21.54 32.45 -6.76
CA ASN A 683 21.45 33.46 -7.81
C ASN A 683 21.80 32.94 -9.21
N VAL A 684 21.82 31.62 -9.40
CA VAL A 684 22.20 31.02 -10.69
C VAL A 684 21.01 31.05 -11.63
N ARG A 685 21.07 31.89 -12.67
CA ARG A 685 20.01 32.03 -13.69
C ARG A 685 19.69 30.70 -14.38
N GLU A 686 20.68 29.83 -14.50
CA GLU A 686 20.57 28.48 -15.04
C GLU A 686 19.73 27.56 -14.12
N LEU A 687 19.71 27.81 -12.81
CA LEU A 687 18.85 27.08 -11.88
C LEU A 687 17.38 27.37 -12.17
N ASP A 688 17.02 28.64 -12.34
CA ASP A 688 15.66 29.04 -12.71
C ASP A 688 15.24 28.42 -14.05
N MET A 689 16.14 28.36 -15.02
CA MET A 689 15.87 27.71 -16.30
C MET A 689 15.67 26.20 -16.16
N PHE A 690 16.50 25.52 -15.36
CA PHE A 690 16.38 24.10 -15.09
C PHE A 690 15.09 23.77 -14.32
N MET A 691 14.76 24.54 -13.29
CA MET A 691 13.52 24.33 -12.53
C MET A 691 12.28 24.57 -13.40
N ARG A 692 12.32 25.55 -14.31
CA ARG A 692 11.25 25.76 -15.30
C ARG A 692 11.13 24.61 -16.29
N SER A 693 12.23 23.98 -16.71
CA SER A 693 12.16 22.81 -17.60
C SER A 693 11.62 21.57 -16.89
N GLN A 694 12.02 21.33 -15.62
CA GLN A 694 11.47 20.22 -14.83
C GLN A 694 9.97 20.39 -14.56
N ARG A 695 9.51 21.61 -14.23
CA ARG A 695 8.08 21.90 -14.06
C ARG A 695 7.27 21.66 -15.34
N ARG A 696 7.83 21.97 -16.51
CA ARG A 696 7.20 21.69 -17.81
C ARG A 696 7.12 20.21 -18.18
N ASN A 697 8.01 19.39 -17.64
CA ASN A 697 8.02 17.94 -17.90
C ASN A 697 7.16 17.15 -16.89
N SER A 698 6.79 17.77 -15.77
CA SER A 698 5.95 17.17 -14.72
C SER A 698 4.48 17.57 -14.82
N SER A 699 4.19 18.71 -15.46
CA SER A 699 2.85 19.09 -15.94
C SER A 699 2.52 18.37 -17.24
#